data_AF-A0A9P6PKP1-F1
#
_entry.id   AF-A0A9P6PKP1-F1
#
_cell.length_a   1.000
_cell.length_b   1.000
_cell.length_c   1.000
_cell.angle_alpha   90.00
_cell.angle_beta   90.00
_cell.angle_gamma   90.00
#
_symmetry.space_group_name_H-M   'P 1'
#
loop_
_entity.id
_entity.type
_entity.pdbx_description
1 polymer ?
#
loop_
_entity_poly.entity_id
_entity_poly.type
_entity_poly.pdbx_seq_one_letter_code
_entity_poly.pdbx_strand_id
1 'polypeptide(L)'
;MENFDPLGIHTGDSIVVAPSQTLSDEDYNMLRTTAVNVIRHLGVVGECNIQYALNPFSKEYCIIEVNARLSRSSALASKATGYPLAFVAAKLGLNIPLNEISNSVTKVTCACFEPSLDYVVVKMPRWDLNKFDRVSKALSSSMKSVGEVMAIGRTFEETIQKAIRAIDPSLVGFSAKESDAVIDDELRNPNDQRVFAIANALHQGYSVDRIWELTNIDKWFLNKLQNIVNLEKTLCNFSATDVPVNMLRSAKQLGFSDRQIASAISSNELSVRRLRTDAGITPFVKQIDTVAAEFPAFTNYLYMTYNAVEHDVSFEDKGVMVLGSGVYRIGSSVEFDWCAVRAIRTLRGRGVKTVMVNYNPETVSTDYDEADRLYFENINLERILDIYEIETSSGVVIAMGGQTPNNIALPLHRQNVKILGTSPEMIDTAENRYKFSRMLDQIEVDQPLWKELTSFAEAGEFCNKVGYPVLVRPSYVLSGAAMNVVYSADDLSSYLGQATAVSRDHPVVISKYIEDAKEIEMDAIAVNGKMVMHVISEHVENAGVHSGDATLVLPPQDLDPETIRKIEIATAKIGQALDVTGCYNIQFIAKDNEIKVIECNLRASRSMPFVSKVMEVDLIEMATDAMLGFPVDAYPESPIPKSGYVGIKVPQFSFSRLSGADPILGVEMASTGE
;
A
#
# COMPACT_ATOMS: atom_id res chain seq x y z
N MET A 1 -4.94 21.48 9.44
CA MET A 1 -5.25 20.04 9.60
C MET A 1 -5.99 19.88 10.92
N GLU A 2 -7.05 19.11 10.93
CA GLU A 2 -7.86 18.81 12.13
C GLU A 2 -7.84 17.30 12.35
N ASN A 3 -7.50 16.86 13.56
CA ASN A 3 -7.52 15.44 13.88
C ASN A 3 -8.98 15.01 14.10
N PHE A 4 -9.39 13.93 13.45
CA PHE A 4 -10.67 13.27 13.70
C PHE A 4 -10.68 12.63 15.09
N ASP A 5 -9.56 12.00 15.47
CA ASP A 5 -9.35 11.49 16.81
C ASP A 5 -8.94 12.61 17.78
N PRO A 6 -9.57 12.72 18.96
CA PRO A 6 -9.26 13.78 19.92
C PRO A 6 -7.90 13.59 20.61
N LEU A 7 -7.47 14.63 21.32
CA LEU A 7 -6.20 14.66 22.08
C LEU A 7 -6.09 13.44 23.01
N GLY A 8 -4.91 12.80 22.99
CA GLY A 8 -4.61 11.57 23.72
C GLY A 8 -4.13 10.46 22.78
N ILE A 9 -4.50 10.56 21.51
CA ILE A 9 -3.94 9.76 20.41
C ILE A 9 -2.91 10.60 19.67
N HIS A 10 -1.74 10.02 19.40
CA HIS A 10 -0.69 10.67 18.64
C HIS A 10 -1.16 10.99 17.22
N THR A 11 -0.84 12.17 16.68
CA THR A 11 -1.27 12.62 15.34
C THR A 11 -0.93 11.63 14.21
N GLY A 12 0.21 10.94 14.32
CA GLY A 12 0.60 9.84 13.41
C GLY A 12 -0.34 8.63 13.44
N ASP A 13 -0.99 8.36 14.56
CA ASP A 13 -1.99 7.29 14.75
C ASP A 13 -3.44 7.82 14.68
N SER A 14 -3.63 9.10 14.37
CA SER A 14 -4.95 9.68 14.18
C SER A 14 -5.36 9.67 12.70
N ILE A 15 -6.66 9.56 12.47
CA ILE A 15 -7.27 10.04 11.23
C ILE A 15 -7.19 11.57 11.23
N VAL A 16 -6.79 12.17 10.11
CA VAL A 16 -6.55 13.62 9.99
C VAL A 16 -7.23 14.16 8.75
N VAL A 17 -7.86 15.33 8.86
CA VAL A 17 -8.56 16.01 7.77
C VAL A 17 -7.89 17.33 7.43
N ALA A 18 -7.83 17.68 6.14
CA ALA A 18 -7.43 18.99 5.66
C ALA A 18 -8.44 19.54 4.64
N PRO A 19 -8.84 20.82 4.73
CA PRO A 19 -8.53 21.77 5.81
C PRO A 19 -9.26 21.43 7.14
N SER A 20 -9.13 22.27 8.16
CA SER A 20 -9.98 22.17 9.37
C SER A 20 -11.46 22.42 9.01
N GLN A 21 -12.36 21.71 9.67
CA GLN A 21 -13.80 21.66 9.39
C GLN A 21 -14.65 22.34 10.47
N THR A 22 -14.24 22.29 11.73
CA THR A 22 -15.10 22.70 12.87
C THR A 22 -14.68 24.00 13.55
N LEU A 23 -13.59 24.62 13.10
CA LEU A 23 -13.14 25.91 13.62
C LEU A 23 -13.97 27.06 13.06
N SER A 24 -14.36 28.00 13.92
CA SER A 24 -14.81 29.31 13.46
C SER A 24 -13.65 30.08 12.84
N ASP A 25 -13.95 31.07 11.98
CA ASP A 25 -12.92 31.95 11.41
C ASP A 25 -12.11 32.68 12.50
N GLU A 26 -12.76 33.02 13.62
CA GLU A 26 -12.12 33.65 14.75
C GLU A 26 -11.12 32.72 15.43
N ASP A 27 -11.50 31.46 15.69
CA ASP A 27 -10.60 30.46 16.28
C ASP A 27 -9.44 30.13 15.35
N TYR A 28 -9.71 30.03 14.04
CA TYR A 28 -8.69 29.79 13.03
C TYR A 28 -7.64 30.92 13.03
N ASN A 29 -8.08 32.18 12.98
CA ASN A 29 -7.17 33.33 12.95
C ASN A 29 -6.43 33.54 14.28
N MET A 30 -7.04 33.18 15.42
CA MET A 30 -6.37 33.13 16.71
C MET A 30 -5.19 32.15 16.66
N LEU A 31 -5.42 30.89 16.26
CA LEU A 31 -4.38 29.88 16.19
C LEU A 31 -3.31 30.22 15.14
N ARG A 32 -3.71 30.73 13.97
CA ARG A 32 -2.81 31.19 12.90
C ARG A 32 -1.88 32.31 13.37
N THR A 33 -2.42 33.32 14.04
CA THR A 33 -1.62 34.45 14.57
C THR A 33 -0.64 33.97 15.63
N THR A 34 -1.08 33.07 16.51
CA THR A 34 -0.22 32.43 17.51
C THR A 34 0.91 31.66 16.84
N ALA A 35 0.64 30.89 15.77
CA ALA A 35 1.67 30.17 15.03
C ALA A 35 2.77 31.11 14.56
N VAL A 36 2.40 32.17 13.85
CA VAL A 36 3.36 33.16 13.32
C VAL A 36 4.20 33.78 14.44
N ASN A 37 3.58 34.15 15.56
CA ASN A 37 4.28 34.75 16.70
C ASN A 37 5.28 33.79 17.36
N VAL A 38 4.88 32.54 17.57
CA VAL A 38 5.74 31.50 18.18
C VAL A 38 6.94 31.20 17.28
N ILE A 39 6.71 31.00 15.98
CA ILE A 39 7.78 30.65 15.04
C ILE A 39 8.78 31.81 14.85
N ARG A 40 8.29 33.05 14.83
CA ARG A 40 9.17 34.24 14.86
C ARG A 40 10.00 34.31 16.13
N HIS A 41 9.40 34.03 17.28
CA HIS A 41 10.11 34.02 18.56
C HIS A 41 11.21 32.95 18.60
N LEU A 42 10.96 31.77 18.04
CA LEU A 42 11.93 30.68 17.94
C LEU A 42 13.01 30.90 16.88
N GLY A 43 12.83 31.87 15.98
CA GLY A 43 13.82 32.21 14.95
C GLY A 43 13.96 31.17 13.84
N VAL A 44 12.90 30.39 13.54
CA VAL A 44 12.95 29.37 12.50
C VAL A 44 12.95 30.02 11.12
N VAL A 45 13.88 29.57 10.26
CA VAL A 45 13.95 29.93 8.84
C VAL A 45 13.84 28.64 8.03
N GLY A 46 12.77 28.51 7.24
CA GLY A 46 12.43 27.27 6.54
C GLY A 46 10.98 26.87 6.80
N GLU A 47 10.76 25.60 7.12
CA GLU A 47 9.44 25.06 7.46
C GLU A 47 9.43 24.49 8.89
N CYS A 48 8.25 24.49 9.50
CA CYS A 48 7.99 23.86 10.78
C CYS A 48 6.53 23.42 10.90
N ASN A 49 6.28 22.45 11.77
CA ASN A 49 4.95 22.06 12.20
C ASN A 49 4.69 22.53 13.64
N ILE A 50 3.52 23.13 13.89
CA ILE A 50 3.04 23.50 15.24
C ILE A 50 1.72 22.77 15.54
N GLN A 51 1.56 22.32 16.77
CA GLN A 51 0.38 21.58 17.22
C GLN A 51 -0.34 22.30 18.36
N TYR A 52 -1.67 22.20 18.35
CA TYR A 52 -2.55 22.81 19.33
C TYR A 52 -3.54 21.79 19.90
N ALA A 53 -3.93 22.00 21.15
CA ALA A 53 -5.19 21.49 21.69
C ALA A 53 -6.14 22.66 21.91
N LEU A 54 -7.34 22.59 21.36
CA LEU A 54 -8.39 23.60 21.53
C LEU A 54 -9.54 23.00 22.33
N ASN A 55 -10.02 23.72 23.34
CA ASN A 55 -11.22 23.35 24.09
C ASN A 55 -12.46 23.52 23.19
N PRO A 56 -13.28 22.48 22.95
CA PRO A 56 -14.42 22.58 22.03
C PRO A 56 -15.56 23.49 22.52
N PHE A 57 -15.52 23.93 23.78
CA PHE A 57 -16.58 24.75 24.40
C PHE A 57 -16.13 26.18 24.75
N SER A 58 -14.88 26.54 24.47
CA SER A 58 -14.33 27.85 24.80
C SER A 58 -13.19 28.24 23.85
N LYS A 59 -12.60 29.42 24.02
CA LYS A 59 -11.40 29.85 23.27
C LYS A 59 -10.09 29.44 23.94
N GLU A 60 -10.16 28.61 24.97
CA GLU A 60 -8.98 28.11 25.65
C GLU A 60 -8.23 27.14 24.73
N TYR A 61 -6.94 27.41 24.50
CA TYR A 61 -6.07 26.55 23.73
C TYR A 61 -4.70 26.40 24.40
N CYS A 62 -4.05 25.28 24.12
CA CYS A 62 -2.68 24.99 24.52
C CYS A 62 -1.82 24.75 23.28
N ILE A 63 -0.62 25.32 23.24
CA ILE A 63 0.42 24.91 22.30
C ILE A 63 1.02 23.60 22.84
N ILE A 64 1.00 22.56 22.03
CA ILE A 64 1.51 21.23 22.43
C ILE A 64 3.01 21.15 22.16
N GLU A 65 3.41 21.36 20.91
CA GLU A 65 4.82 21.30 20.49
C GLU A 65 5.05 22.07 19.19
N VAL A 66 6.33 22.33 18.90
CA VAL A 66 6.81 22.83 17.62
C VAL A 66 7.93 21.92 17.12
N ASN A 67 7.77 21.41 15.91
CA ASN A 67 8.80 20.66 15.19
C ASN A 67 9.47 21.60 14.18
N ALA A 68 10.67 22.10 14.50
CA ALA A 68 11.45 23.00 13.64
C ALA A 68 12.19 22.24 12.51
N ARG A 69 11.44 21.45 11.75
CA ARG A 69 11.88 20.64 10.61
C ARG A 69 10.67 20.15 9.82
N LEU A 70 10.96 19.62 8.62
CA LEU A 70 10.00 18.80 7.89
C LEU A 70 9.56 17.60 8.73
N SER A 71 8.30 17.23 8.55
CA SER A 71 7.60 16.17 9.27
C SER A 71 6.74 15.34 8.33
N ARG A 72 6.21 14.21 8.82
CA ARG A 72 5.16 13.46 8.10
C ARG A 72 3.97 14.37 7.75
N SER A 73 3.60 15.26 8.67
CA SER A 73 2.52 16.23 8.47
C SER A 73 2.87 17.27 7.39
N SER A 74 4.16 17.58 7.20
CA SER A 74 4.63 18.45 6.12
C SER A 74 4.54 17.74 4.77
N ALA A 75 4.87 16.45 4.70
CA ALA A 75 4.67 15.65 3.49
C ALA A 75 3.17 15.56 3.14
N LEU A 76 2.34 15.18 4.10
CA LEU A 76 0.88 15.18 3.97
C LEU A 76 0.33 16.53 3.51
N ALA A 77 0.76 17.64 4.14
CA ALA A 77 0.32 18.98 3.75
C ALA A 77 0.78 19.34 2.33
N SER A 78 1.99 18.94 1.92
CA SER A 78 2.47 19.19 0.57
C SER A 78 1.62 18.49 -0.48
N LYS A 79 1.26 17.22 -0.23
CA LYS A 79 0.38 16.46 -1.12
C LYS A 79 -1.07 16.97 -1.07
N ALA A 80 -1.58 17.31 0.11
CA ALA A 80 -2.93 17.84 0.26
C ALA A 80 -3.13 19.17 -0.47
N THR A 81 -2.13 20.04 -0.45
CA THR A 81 -2.24 21.40 -0.97
C THR A 81 -1.64 21.59 -2.36
N GLY A 82 -0.80 20.66 -2.83
CA GLY A 82 0.06 20.87 -4.01
C GLY A 82 1.23 21.83 -3.78
N TYR A 83 1.42 22.33 -2.55
CA TYR A 83 2.51 23.26 -2.20
C TYR A 83 3.76 22.47 -1.74
N PRO A 84 4.90 22.54 -2.45
CA PRO A 84 6.05 21.69 -2.15
C PRO A 84 6.88 22.24 -0.98
N LEU A 85 6.44 22.00 0.27
CA LEU A 85 7.03 22.60 1.48
C LEU A 85 8.53 22.34 1.61
N ALA A 86 8.98 21.11 1.31
CA ALA A 86 10.40 20.76 1.39
C ALA A 86 11.27 21.54 0.40
N PHE A 87 10.79 21.68 -0.85
CA PHE A 87 11.48 22.44 -1.90
C PHE A 87 11.57 23.92 -1.51
N VAL A 88 10.46 24.50 -1.04
CA VAL A 88 10.43 25.91 -0.60
C VAL A 88 11.32 26.12 0.63
N ALA A 89 11.26 25.23 1.62
CA ALA A 89 12.10 25.30 2.81
C ALA A 89 13.60 25.26 2.45
N ALA A 90 14.00 24.41 1.50
CA ALA A 90 15.39 24.36 1.02
C ALA A 90 15.83 25.68 0.37
N LYS A 91 14.96 26.34 -0.40
CA LYS A 91 15.23 27.67 -0.99
C LYS A 91 15.33 28.77 0.07
N LEU A 92 14.45 28.74 1.07
CA LEU A 92 14.53 29.65 2.22
C LEU A 92 15.84 29.47 3.00
N GLY A 93 16.32 28.24 3.15
CA GLY A 93 17.63 27.95 3.75
C GLY A 93 18.82 28.54 2.98
N LEU A 94 18.63 28.89 1.70
CA LEU A 94 19.58 29.62 0.87
C LEU A 94 19.34 31.15 0.89
N ASN A 95 18.50 31.65 1.81
CA ASN A 95 18.08 33.04 1.93
C ASN A 95 17.30 33.58 0.72
N ILE A 96 16.63 32.72 -0.06
CA ILE A 96 15.74 33.14 -1.14
C ILE A 96 14.35 33.38 -0.53
N PRO A 97 13.81 34.61 -0.54
CA PRO A 97 12.55 34.90 0.13
C PRO A 97 11.35 34.35 -0.66
N LEU A 98 10.22 34.10 0.03
CA LEU A 98 9.02 33.48 -0.56
C LEU A 98 8.49 34.19 -1.81
N ASN A 99 8.59 35.51 -1.87
CA ASN A 99 8.13 36.32 -3.01
C ASN A 99 9.00 36.17 -4.26
N GLU A 100 10.20 35.59 -4.16
CA GLU A 100 11.10 35.32 -5.29
C GLU A 100 11.04 33.86 -5.76
N ILE A 101 10.38 32.98 -4.99
CA ILE A 101 10.17 31.58 -5.37
C ILE A 101 8.88 31.50 -6.19
N SER A 102 8.96 30.96 -7.42
CA SER A 102 7.78 30.72 -8.25
C SER A 102 6.94 29.56 -7.70
N ASN A 103 5.62 29.67 -7.74
CA ASN A 103 4.72 28.53 -7.55
C ASN A 103 4.83 27.60 -8.77
N SER A 104 5.26 26.36 -8.56
CA SER A 104 5.45 25.33 -9.60
C SER A 104 4.14 24.85 -10.24
N VAL A 105 3.03 24.95 -9.50
CA VAL A 105 1.70 24.47 -9.94
C VAL A 105 1.04 25.47 -10.89
N THR A 106 0.98 26.74 -10.51
CA THR A 106 0.35 27.80 -11.31
C THR A 106 1.31 28.47 -12.29
N LYS A 107 2.63 28.44 -12.05
CA LYS A 107 3.70 29.11 -12.84
C LYS A 107 3.57 30.62 -13.06
N VAL A 108 2.48 31.24 -12.59
CA VAL A 108 2.17 32.67 -12.72
C VAL A 108 2.09 33.38 -11.38
N THR A 109 2.11 32.63 -10.27
CA THR A 109 2.14 33.18 -8.90
C THR A 109 3.46 32.84 -8.20
N CYS A 110 3.73 33.48 -7.06
CA CYS A 110 4.88 33.18 -6.20
C CYS A 110 4.49 32.20 -5.07
N ALA A 111 5.46 31.72 -4.31
CA ALA A 111 5.25 30.82 -3.17
C ALA A 111 4.77 31.57 -1.90
N CYS A 112 4.65 32.90 -1.92
CA CYS A 112 4.22 33.71 -0.78
C CYS A 112 2.69 33.86 -0.69
N PHE A 113 1.99 32.76 -0.41
CA PHE A 113 0.53 32.74 -0.24
C PHE A 113 0.13 31.60 0.71
N GLU A 114 -1.16 31.57 1.09
CA GLU A 114 -1.76 30.45 1.82
C GLU A 114 -2.65 29.66 0.86
N PRO A 115 -2.41 28.35 0.68
CA PRO A 115 -3.24 27.55 -0.22
C PRO A 115 -4.72 27.52 0.16
N SER A 116 -5.58 27.51 -0.85
CA SER A 116 -7.03 27.30 -0.73
C SER A 116 -7.41 26.01 -1.43
N LEU A 117 -8.22 25.19 -0.77
CA LEU A 117 -8.63 23.86 -1.25
C LEU A 117 -10.14 23.84 -1.44
N ASP A 118 -10.61 23.45 -2.62
CA ASP A 118 -12.03 23.23 -2.94
C ASP A 118 -12.45 21.75 -2.84
N TYR A 119 -11.67 21.01 -2.07
CA TYR A 119 -11.81 19.60 -1.75
C TYR A 119 -11.39 19.32 -0.30
N VAL A 120 -11.74 18.12 0.18
CA VAL A 120 -11.39 17.59 1.49
C VAL A 120 -10.39 16.46 1.31
N VAL A 121 -9.34 16.50 2.13
CA VAL A 121 -8.32 15.46 2.22
C VAL A 121 -8.49 14.71 3.54
N VAL A 122 -8.44 13.38 3.49
CA VAL A 122 -8.42 12.53 4.68
C VAL A 122 -7.17 11.67 4.65
N LYS A 123 -6.38 11.75 5.71
CA LYS A 123 -5.31 10.80 6.02
C LYS A 123 -5.81 9.77 7.02
N MET A 124 -5.49 8.51 6.80
CA MET A 124 -5.77 7.42 7.73
C MET A 124 -4.49 6.59 7.98
N PRO A 125 -4.16 6.24 9.23
CA PRO A 125 -2.97 5.43 9.53
C PRO A 125 -3.18 3.97 9.16
N ARG A 126 -2.09 3.27 8.88
CA ARG A 126 -2.04 1.82 8.68
C ARG A 126 -1.31 1.16 9.84
N TRP A 127 -1.88 0.11 10.39
CA TRP A 127 -1.31 -0.68 11.49
C TRP A 127 -1.18 -2.16 11.11
N ASP A 128 -0.09 -2.77 11.56
CA ASP A 128 0.16 -4.22 11.44
C ASP A 128 0.25 -4.90 12.82
N LEU A 129 -0.54 -4.44 13.79
CA LEU A 129 -0.47 -4.92 15.17
C LEU A 129 -0.82 -6.41 15.33
N ASN A 130 -1.59 -6.97 14.40
CA ASN A 130 -1.93 -8.40 14.39
C ASN A 130 -0.71 -9.31 14.15
N LYS A 131 0.42 -8.77 13.68
CA LYS A 131 1.69 -9.51 13.56
C LYS A 131 2.38 -9.75 14.91
N PHE A 132 1.89 -9.13 15.98
CA PHE A 132 2.53 -9.13 17.29
C PHE A 132 1.54 -9.51 18.38
N ASP A 133 1.46 -10.81 18.70
CA ASP A 133 0.43 -11.39 19.60
C ASP A 133 0.29 -10.69 20.95
N ARG A 134 1.41 -10.26 21.53
CA ARG A 134 1.47 -9.68 22.89
C ARG A 134 1.41 -8.16 22.90
N VAL A 135 1.33 -7.51 21.74
CA VAL A 135 1.31 -6.05 21.64
C VAL A 135 -0.11 -5.55 21.88
N SER A 136 -0.24 -4.56 22.76
CA SER A 136 -1.52 -3.90 22.99
C SER A 136 -1.98 -3.15 21.74
N LYS A 137 -3.24 -3.39 21.34
CA LYS A 137 -3.92 -2.70 20.24
C LYS A 137 -4.41 -1.30 20.59
N ALA A 138 -4.35 -0.91 21.87
CA ALA A 138 -4.78 0.41 22.32
C ALA A 138 -3.87 1.51 21.74
N LEU A 139 -4.48 2.58 21.23
CA LEU A 139 -3.78 3.75 20.72
C LEU A 139 -3.52 4.74 21.86
N SER A 140 -2.40 5.45 21.79
CA SER A 140 -1.97 6.41 22.80
C SER A 140 -1.15 7.54 22.18
N SER A 141 -0.46 8.33 23.01
CA SER A 141 0.48 9.36 22.56
C SER A 141 1.77 8.79 21.93
N SER A 142 2.00 7.48 21.97
CA SER A 142 3.10 6.84 21.26
C SER A 142 2.58 6.18 19.98
N MET A 143 3.14 6.61 18.84
CA MET A 143 2.78 6.10 17.51
C MET A 143 3.11 4.61 17.36
N LYS A 144 2.18 3.85 16.78
CA LYS A 144 2.32 2.42 16.44
C LYS A 144 2.02 2.11 14.97
N SER A 145 1.46 3.05 14.22
CA SER A 145 1.24 2.90 12.78
C SER A 145 2.56 2.70 12.02
N VAL A 146 2.49 1.93 10.95
CA VAL A 146 3.63 1.55 10.08
C VAL A 146 3.60 2.29 8.73
N GLY A 147 2.54 3.03 8.46
CA GLY A 147 2.36 3.82 7.26
C GLY A 147 1.06 4.61 7.30
N GLU A 148 0.76 5.32 6.22
CA GLU A 148 -0.46 6.11 6.08
C GLU A 148 -0.96 6.17 4.64
N VAL A 149 -2.26 6.42 4.50
CA VAL A 149 -2.90 6.70 3.22
C VAL A 149 -3.45 8.09 3.23
N MET A 150 -3.56 8.68 2.05
CA MET A 150 -4.31 9.90 1.84
C MET A 150 -5.40 9.63 0.79
N ALA A 151 -6.54 10.28 0.95
CA ALA A 151 -7.57 10.31 -0.07
C ALA A 151 -8.06 11.74 -0.25
N ILE A 152 -8.58 12.03 -1.44
CA ILE A 152 -9.07 13.34 -1.83
C ILE A 152 -10.48 13.17 -2.41
N GLY A 153 -11.40 14.05 -2.03
CA GLY A 153 -12.79 14.04 -2.48
C GLY A 153 -13.44 15.39 -2.17
N ARG A 154 -14.62 15.68 -2.71
CA ARG A 154 -15.25 17.01 -2.51
C ARG A 154 -16.19 17.07 -1.31
N THR A 155 -16.41 15.93 -0.65
CA THR A 155 -17.17 15.82 0.59
C THR A 155 -16.41 14.93 1.55
N PHE A 156 -16.58 15.13 2.85
CA PHE A 156 -15.93 14.28 3.85
C PHE A 156 -16.36 12.81 3.70
N GLU A 157 -17.63 12.55 3.43
CA GLU A 157 -18.17 11.20 3.21
C GLU A 157 -17.47 10.51 2.03
N GLU A 158 -17.28 11.21 0.91
CA GLU A 158 -16.55 10.68 -0.24
C GLU A 158 -15.12 10.32 0.13
N THR A 159 -14.44 11.24 0.81
CA THR A 159 -13.01 11.14 1.10
C THR A 159 -12.70 10.07 2.15
N ILE A 160 -13.48 9.98 3.24
CA ILE A 160 -13.24 8.98 4.30
C ILE A 160 -13.42 7.56 3.78
N GLN A 161 -14.41 7.31 2.91
CA GLN A 161 -14.62 5.99 2.33
C GLN A 161 -13.47 5.58 1.39
N LYS A 162 -12.93 6.53 0.60
CA LYS A 162 -11.72 6.29 -0.21
C LYS A 162 -10.50 5.99 0.68
N ALA A 163 -10.31 6.73 1.76
CA ALA A 163 -9.22 6.50 2.72
C ALA A 163 -9.31 5.11 3.36
N ILE A 164 -10.50 4.70 3.82
CA ILE A 164 -10.70 3.36 4.42
C ILE A 164 -10.33 2.24 3.44
N ARG A 165 -10.76 2.35 2.18
CA ARG A 165 -10.40 1.37 1.12
C ARG A 165 -8.91 1.35 0.79
N ALA A 166 -8.21 2.45 1.02
CA ALA A 166 -6.78 2.56 0.74
C ALA A 166 -5.93 1.79 1.78
N ILE A 167 -6.42 1.68 3.02
CA ILE A 167 -5.73 0.99 4.12
C ILE A 167 -5.54 -0.49 3.82
N ASP A 168 -6.60 -1.18 3.39
CA ASP A 168 -6.53 -2.60 3.10
C ASP A 168 -7.52 -3.02 2.01
N PRO A 169 -7.11 -3.83 1.02
CA PRO A 169 -8.00 -4.29 -0.07
C PRO A 169 -9.23 -5.08 0.38
N SER A 170 -9.22 -5.63 1.59
CA SER A 170 -10.38 -6.30 2.19
C SER A 170 -11.49 -5.33 2.59
N LEU A 171 -11.14 -4.06 2.85
CA LEU A 171 -12.07 -3.04 3.30
C LEU A 171 -12.81 -2.43 2.11
N VAL A 172 -14.13 -2.40 2.18
CA VAL A 172 -14.98 -1.90 1.10
C VAL A 172 -15.36 -0.42 1.27
N GLY A 173 -15.22 0.13 2.47
CA GLY A 173 -15.51 1.50 2.87
C GLY A 173 -15.96 1.56 4.34
N PHE A 174 -16.74 2.57 4.71
CA PHE A 174 -17.31 2.67 6.07
C PHE A 174 -18.55 1.78 6.18
N SER A 175 -18.39 0.55 6.69
CA SER A 175 -19.45 -0.44 6.84
C SER A 175 -19.33 -1.19 8.18
N ALA A 176 -20.41 -1.84 8.60
CA ALA A 176 -20.36 -2.73 9.76
C ALA A 176 -19.40 -3.91 9.54
N LYS A 177 -18.76 -4.36 10.62
CA LYS A 177 -17.83 -5.49 10.64
C LYS A 177 -18.14 -6.39 11.83
N GLU A 178 -18.11 -7.70 11.62
CA GLU A 178 -18.24 -8.66 12.70
C GLU A 178 -17.10 -8.48 13.71
N SER A 179 -17.46 -8.40 14.98
CA SER A 179 -16.55 -8.25 16.11
C SER A 179 -17.19 -8.87 17.33
N ASP A 180 -16.43 -9.68 18.05
CA ASP A 180 -16.82 -10.23 19.37
C ASP A 180 -16.62 -9.21 20.50
N ALA A 181 -16.04 -8.05 20.20
CA ALA A 181 -15.73 -7.02 21.19
C ALA A 181 -16.99 -6.26 21.63
N VAL A 182 -16.94 -5.78 22.88
CA VAL A 182 -17.99 -4.91 23.41
C VAL A 182 -17.83 -3.52 22.81
N ILE A 183 -18.76 -3.10 21.94
CA ILE A 183 -18.70 -1.83 21.20
C ILE A 183 -18.43 -0.62 22.10
N ASP A 184 -19.11 -0.51 23.24
CA ASP A 184 -18.92 0.61 24.18
C ASP A 184 -17.47 0.68 24.71
N ASP A 185 -16.78 -0.45 24.84
CA ASP A 185 -15.39 -0.52 25.28
C ASP A 185 -14.45 -0.03 24.17
N GLU A 186 -14.63 -0.48 22.92
CA GLU A 186 -13.83 -0.03 21.77
C GLU A 186 -14.02 1.46 21.47
N LEU A 187 -15.22 2.00 21.71
CA LEU A 187 -15.50 3.43 21.55
C LEU A 187 -14.76 4.26 22.61
N ARG A 188 -14.75 3.82 23.88
CA ARG A 188 -14.08 4.52 24.99
C ARG A 188 -12.56 4.38 24.93
N ASN A 189 -12.07 3.19 24.60
CA ASN A 189 -10.67 2.82 24.62
C ASN A 189 -10.18 2.68 23.16
N PRO A 190 -9.62 3.76 22.57
CA PRO A 190 -9.31 3.78 21.16
C PRO A 190 -8.30 2.69 20.79
N ASN A 191 -8.59 1.97 19.70
CA ASN A 191 -7.74 0.94 19.11
C ASN A 191 -7.69 1.13 17.58
N ASP A 192 -6.93 0.28 16.88
CA ASP A 192 -6.79 0.30 15.41
C ASP A 192 -8.09 -0.05 14.65
N GLN A 193 -9.15 -0.48 15.33
CA GLN A 193 -10.46 -0.83 14.77
C GLN A 193 -11.58 0.17 15.13
N ARG A 194 -11.27 1.24 15.88
CA ARG A 194 -12.28 2.16 16.45
C ARG A 194 -13.25 2.74 15.42
N VAL A 195 -12.79 3.06 14.22
CA VAL A 195 -13.65 3.57 13.14
C VAL A 195 -14.74 2.55 12.75
N PHE A 196 -14.44 1.25 12.79
CA PHE A 196 -15.40 0.19 12.53
C PHE A 196 -16.32 -0.05 13.73
N ALA A 197 -15.84 0.14 14.97
CA ALA A 197 -16.70 0.16 16.15
C ALA A 197 -17.75 1.28 16.07
N ILE A 198 -17.38 2.47 15.54
CA ILE A 198 -18.33 3.55 15.25
C ILE A 198 -19.34 3.11 14.18
N ALA A 199 -18.88 2.47 13.10
CA ALA A 199 -19.79 1.94 12.07
C ALA A 199 -20.78 0.93 12.68
N ASN A 200 -20.31 0.00 13.50
CA ASN A 200 -21.13 -0.98 14.20
C ASN A 200 -22.17 -0.32 15.12
N ALA A 201 -21.77 0.68 15.91
CA ALA A 201 -22.66 1.41 16.80
C ALA A 201 -23.80 2.10 16.04
N LEU A 202 -23.47 2.81 14.95
CA LEU A 202 -24.47 3.49 14.09
C LEU A 202 -25.42 2.49 13.41
N HIS A 203 -24.90 1.32 13.01
CA HIS A 203 -25.74 0.25 12.46
C HIS A 203 -26.73 -0.29 13.49
N GLN A 204 -26.29 -0.48 14.75
CA GLN A 204 -27.11 -0.90 15.88
C GLN A 204 -28.05 0.20 16.43
N GLY A 205 -28.03 1.41 15.85
CA GLY A 205 -28.96 2.48 16.19
C GLY A 205 -28.52 3.38 17.35
N TYR A 206 -27.22 3.41 17.68
CA TYR A 206 -26.69 4.39 18.63
C TYR A 206 -26.87 5.81 18.08
N SER A 207 -27.20 6.75 18.95
CA SER A 207 -27.23 8.16 18.57
C SER A 207 -25.82 8.74 18.44
N VAL A 208 -25.69 9.78 17.62
CA VAL A 208 -24.44 10.57 17.52
C VAL A 208 -24.00 11.10 18.88
N ASP A 209 -24.95 11.54 19.72
CA ASP A 209 -24.64 12.03 21.07
C ASP A 209 -24.01 10.95 21.95
N ARG A 210 -24.53 9.73 21.91
CA ARG A 210 -23.96 8.61 22.68
C ARG A 210 -22.55 8.27 22.21
N ILE A 211 -22.31 8.22 20.89
CA ILE A 211 -20.97 7.95 20.36
C ILE A 211 -20.01 9.09 20.71
N TRP A 212 -20.48 10.34 20.65
CA TRP A 212 -19.70 11.50 21.07
C TRP A 212 -19.31 11.42 22.55
N GLU A 213 -20.23 11.08 23.46
CA GLU A 213 -19.95 10.90 24.90
C GLU A 213 -18.89 9.82 25.17
N LEU A 214 -18.86 8.77 24.35
CA LEU A 214 -17.91 7.67 24.49
C LEU A 214 -16.55 8.00 23.86
N THR A 215 -16.54 8.80 22.78
CA THR A 215 -15.34 8.94 21.94
C THR A 215 -14.65 10.29 22.03
N ASN A 216 -15.39 11.35 22.35
CA ASN A 216 -15.05 12.76 22.18
C ASN A 216 -14.69 13.18 20.73
N ILE A 217 -15.05 12.37 19.73
CA ILE A 217 -14.92 12.74 18.31
C ILE A 217 -16.00 13.77 17.98
N ASP A 218 -15.64 14.86 17.31
CA ASP A 218 -16.58 15.95 17.03
C ASP A 218 -17.85 15.47 16.32
N LYS A 219 -19.00 16.01 16.75
CA LYS A 219 -20.31 15.61 16.24
C LYS A 219 -20.45 15.89 14.74
N TRP A 220 -19.72 16.84 14.18
CA TRP A 220 -19.69 17.08 12.74
C TRP A 220 -19.27 15.81 11.99
N PHE A 221 -18.15 15.19 12.37
CA PHE A 221 -17.69 13.96 11.74
C PHE A 221 -18.66 12.80 11.95
N LEU A 222 -19.17 12.63 13.17
CA LEU A 222 -20.10 11.55 13.50
C LEU A 222 -21.43 11.66 12.73
N ASN A 223 -21.97 12.86 12.55
CA ASN A 223 -23.16 13.08 11.71
C ASN A 223 -22.88 12.73 10.24
N LYS A 224 -21.69 13.03 9.73
CA LYS A 224 -21.30 12.66 8.37
C LYS A 224 -21.18 11.15 8.19
N LEU A 225 -20.63 10.44 9.18
CA LEU A 225 -20.60 8.98 9.19
C LEU A 225 -22.01 8.38 9.27
N GLN A 226 -22.91 8.99 10.06
CA GLN A 226 -24.31 8.59 10.12
C GLN A 226 -25.03 8.73 8.77
N ASN A 227 -24.68 9.73 7.95
CA ASN A 227 -25.23 9.87 6.59
C ASN A 227 -24.89 8.67 5.71
N ILE A 228 -23.66 8.15 5.80
CA ILE A 228 -23.22 6.96 5.07
C ILE A 228 -24.10 5.77 5.46
N VAL A 229 -24.24 5.51 6.76
CA VAL A 229 -25.06 4.38 7.28
C VAL A 229 -26.53 4.53 6.89
N ASN A 230 -27.07 5.74 6.92
CA ASN A 230 -28.46 5.99 6.53
C ASN A 230 -28.70 5.69 5.05
N LEU A 231 -27.75 6.07 4.18
CA LEU A 231 -27.83 5.75 2.77
C LEU A 231 -27.68 4.25 2.51
N GLU A 232 -26.74 3.58 3.19
CA GLU A 232 -26.55 2.13 3.12
C GLU A 232 -27.84 1.39 3.48
N LYS A 233 -28.47 1.74 4.62
CA LYS A 233 -29.78 1.20 5.03
C LYS A 233 -30.87 1.44 3.99
N THR A 234 -30.81 2.57 3.28
CA THR A 234 -31.76 2.89 2.21
C THR A 234 -31.50 2.04 0.97
N LEU A 235 -30.23 1.84 0.60
CA LEU A 235 -29.81 0.99 -0.52
C LEU A 235 -30.25 -0.46 -0.34
N CYS A 236 -30.20 -0.99 0.89
CA CYS A 236 -30.63 -2.36 1.20
C CYS A 236 -32.13 -2.65 0.92
N ASN A 237 -32.95 -1.61 0.68
CA ASN A 237 -34.34 -1.79 0.27
C ASN A 237 -34.51 -2.04 -1.24
N PHE A 238 -33.42 -2.01 -2.00
CA PHE A 238 -33.41 -2.22 -3.44
C PHE A 238 -32.56 -3.44 -3.82
N SER A 239 -32.76 -3.89 -5.04
CA SER A 239 -32.01 -4.92 -5.75
C SER A 239 -31.29 -4.31 -6.96
N ALA A 240 -30.48 -5.12 -7.63
CA ALA A 240 -29.86 -4.74 -8.89
C ALA A 240 -30.86 -4.35 -10.00
N THR A 241 -32.12 -4.79 -9.92
CA THR A 241 -33.12 -4.56 -10.97
C THR A 241 -33.99 -3.31 -10.77
N ASP A 242 -34.08 -2.79 -9.56
CA ASP A 242 -35.02 -1.72 -9.18
C ASP A 242 -34.35 -0.56 -8.43
N VAL A 243 -33.02 -0.59 -8.24
CA VAL A 243 -32.28 0.53 -7.66
C VAL A 243 -32.40 1.78 -8.56
N PRO A 244 -32.92 2.92 -8.04
CA PRO A 244 -33.06 4.14 -8.84
C PRO A 244 -31.69 4.72 -9.25
N VAL A 245 -31.59 5.24 -10.47
CA VAL A 245 -30.36 5.89 -10.99
C VAL A 245 -29.87 7.02 -10.07
N ASN A 246 -30.79 7.82 -9.54
CA ASN A 246 -30.43 8.89 -8.60
C ASN A 246 -29.88 8.34 -7.27
N MET A 247 -30.36 7.18 -6.82
CA MET A 247 -29.84 6.52 -5.63
C MET A 247 -28.41 6.03 -5.85
N LEU A 248 -28.13 5.41 -7.01
CA LEU A 248 -26.78 5.03 -7.40
C LEU A 248 -25.86 6.26 -7.45
N ARG A 249 -26.29 7.37 -8.08
CA ARG A 249 -25.51 8.61 -8.13
C ARG A 249 -25.21 9.15 -6.74
N SER A 250 -26.20 9.23 -5.85
CA SER A 250 -26.02 9.67 -4.47
C SER A 250 -25.04 8.77 -3.71
N ALA A 251 -25.10 7.45 -3.91
CA ALA A 251 -24.14 6.52 -3.32
C ALA A 251 -22.71 6.80 -3.79
N LYS A 252 -22.50 6.99 -5.10
CA LYS A 252 -21.17 7.33 -5.63
C LYS A 252 -20.69 8.69 -5.13
N GLN A 253 -21.56 9.69 -5.02
CA GLN A 253 -21.25 11.03 -4.49
C GLN A 253 -20.88 11.03 -2.99
N LEU A 254 -21.39 10.06 -2.23
CA LEU A 254 -20.99 9.82 -0.84
C LEU A 254 -19.78 8.88 -0.72
N GLY A 255 -19.18 8.46 -1.84
CA GLY A 255 -17.96 7.65 -1.87
C GLY A 255 -18.13 6.14 -1.75
N PHE A 256 -19.35 5.61 -1.91
CA PHE A 256 -19.58 4.17 -1.90
C PHE A 256 -18.83 3.50 -3.05
N SER A 257 -18.12 2.42 -2.76
CA SER A 257 -17.54 1.56 -3.81
C SER A 257 -18.61 0.71 -4.49
N ASP A 258 -18.31 0.24 -5.69
CA ASP A 258 -19.15 -0.70 -6.43
C ASP A 258 -19.33 -2.00 -5.62
N ARG A 259 -18.30 -2.40 -4.85
CA ARG A 259 -18.38 -3.53 -3.90
C ARG A 259 -19.35 -3.27 -2.74
N GLN A 260 -19.33 -2.09 -2.11
CA GLN A 260 -20.29 -1.76 -1.05
C GLN A 260 -21.73 -1.75 -1.56
N ILE A 261 -21.96 -1.11 -2.71
CA ILE A 261 -23.29 -1.07 -3.33
C ILE A 261 -23.74 -2.48 -3.68
N ALA A 262 -22.83 -3.31 -4.23
CA ALA A 262 -23.13 -4.70 -4.57
C ALA A 262 -23.57 -5.50 -3.34
N SER A 263 -22.87 -5.37 -2.22
CA SER A 263 -23.27 -6.01 -0.96
C SER A 263 -24.65 -5.54 -0.49
N ALA A 264 -24.93 -4.24 -0.53
CA ALA A 264 -26.22 -3.68 -0.09
C ALA A 264 -27.40 -4.18 -0.94
N ILE A 265 -27.24 -4.29 -2.27
CA ILE A 265 -28.32 -4.69 -3.19
C ILE A 265 -28.28 -6.17 -3.60
N SER A 266 -27.49 -6.99 -2.89
CA SER A 266 -27.29 -8.43 -3.17
C SER A 266 -26.88 -8.72 -4.62
N SER A 267 -25.81 -8.07 -5.08
CA SER A 267 -25.25 -8.18 -6.43
C SER A 267 -23.74 -8.45 -6.40
N ASN A 268 -23.04 -8.24 -7.51
CA ASN A 268 -21.58 -8.30 -7.60
C ASN A 268 -21.01 -6.98 -8.17
N GLU A 269 -19.74 -6.72 -7.85
CA GLU A 269 -19.02 -5.48 -8.21
C GLU A 269 -19.13 -5.12 -9.70
N LEU A 270 -18.90 -6.09 -10.59
CA LEU A 270 -18.95 -5.86 -12.04
C LEU A 270 -20.36 -5.54 -12.54
N SER A 271 -21.40 -6.10 -11.91
CA SER A 271 -22.78 -5.80 -12.27
C SER A 271 -23.17 -4.39 -11.85
N VAL A 272 -22.74 -3.95 -10.65
CA VAL A 272 -22.91 -2.56 -10.21
C VAL A 272 -22.14 -1.59 -11.11
N ARG A 273 -20.91 -1.92 -11.49
CA ARG A 273 -20.13 -1.13 -12.47
C ARG A 273 -20.93 -0.91 -13.75
N ARG A 274 -21.48 -1.99 -14.35
CA ARG A 274 -22.29 -1.89 -15.57
C ARG A 274 -23.53 -1.02 -15.36
N LEU A 275 -24.27 -1.24 -14.27
CA LEU A 275 -25.46 -0.43 -13.95
C LEU A 275 -25.15 1.07 -13.90
N ARG A 276 -24.03 1.45 -13.27
CA ARG A 276 -23.66 2.87 -13.19
C ARG A 276 -23.13 3.41 -14.52
N THR A 277 -22.32 2.65 -15.27
CA THR A 277 -21.77 3.11 -16.55
C THR A 277 -22.85 3.25 -17.61
N ASP A 278 -23.79 2.30 -17.69
CA ASP A 278 -24.93 2.35 -18.61
C ASP A 278 -25.86 3.54 -18.31
N ALA A 279 -25.93 3.95 -17.05
CA ALA A 279 -26.66 5.12 -16.60
C ALA A 279 -25.86 6.45 -16.72
N GLY A 280 -24.64 6.42 -17.28
CA GLY A 280 -23.78 7.60 -17.43
C GLY A 280 -23.24 8.14 -16.10
N ILE A 281 -23.13 7.30 -15.07
CA ILE A 281 -22.57 7.64 -13.76
C ILE A 281 -21.10 7.22 -13.73
N THR A 282 -20.24 8.14 -14.15
CA THR A 282 -18.77 8.01 -14.11
C THR A 282 -18.16 9.17 -13.31
N PRO A 283 -17.00 8.99 -12.67
CA PRO A 283 -16.35 10.07 -11.95
C PRO A 283 -15.70 11.05 -12.91
N PHE A 284 -15.55 12.30 -12.47
CA PHE A 284 -14.80 13.34 -13.16
C PHE A 284 -13.40 13.48 -12.60
N VAL A 285 -12.48 14.00 -13.41
CA VAL A 285 -11.06 14.19 -13.09
C VAL A 285 -10.87 15.65 -12.74
N LYS A 286 -10.37 15.92 -11.53
CA LYS A 286 -10.15 17.26 -11.00
C LYS A 286 -8.67 17.50 -10.66
N GLN A 287 -8.21 18.72 -10.85
CA GLN A 287 -6.84 19.14 -10.56
C GLN A 287 -6.67 19.61 -9.12
N ILE A 288 -5.46 19.42 -8.59
CA ILE A 288 -4.97 20.05 -7.36
C ILE A 288 -4.12 21.24 -7.78
N ASP A 289 -4.62 22.45 -7.51
CA ASP A 289 -4.09 23.69 -8.07
C ASP A 289 -3.50 24.67 -7.05
N THR A 290 -3.60 24.35 -5.76
CA THR A 290 -3.19 25.18 -4.61
C THR A 290 -4.07 26.40 -4.30
N VAL A 291 -4.99 26.80 -5.19
CA VAL A 291 -5.69 28.10 -5.17
C VAL A 291 -7.22 28.00 -5.41
N ALA A 292 -7.80 26.81 -5.33
CA ALA A 292 -9.25 26.59 -5.52
C ALA A 292 -9.77 27.19 -6.84
N ALA A 293 -9.08 26.89 -7.94
CA ALA A 293 -9.35 27.31 -9.31
C ALA A 293 -9.30 28.83 -9.57
N GLU A 294 -8.75 29.65 -8.66
CA GLU A 294 -8.51 31.08 -8.92
C GLU A 294 -7.56 31.30 -10.11
N PHE A 295 -6.55 30.41 -10.24
CA PHE A 295 -5.61 30.38 -11.36
C PHE A 295 -5.57 28.98 -11.99
N PRO A 296 -5.33 28.87 -13.31
CA PRO A 296 -5.19 27.58 -13.96
C PRO A 296 -3.94 26.84 -13.45
N ALA A 297 -4.07 25.53 -13.22
CA ALA A 297 -2.95 24.66 -12.91
C ALA A 297 -2.26 24.18 -14.20
N PHE A 298 -0.94 24.24 -14.21
CA PHE A 298 -0.10 23.67 -15.29
C PHE A 298 0.35 22.24 -15.00
N THR A 299 0.16 21.77 -13.78
CA THR A 299 0.48 20.39 -13.35
C THR A 299 -0.75 19.51 -13.48
N ASN A 300 -0.54 18.25 -13.87
CA ASN A 300 -1.59 17.25 -13.89
C ASN A 300 -1.54 16.43 -12.60
N TYR A 301 -1.74 17.10 -11.47
CA TYR A 301 -1.93 16.46 -10.19
C TYR A 301 -3.42 16.28 -9.94
N LEU A 302 -3.91 15.04 -9.97
CA LEU A 302 -5.31 14.72 -10.22
C LEU A 302 -5.93 13.85 -9.12
N TYR A 303 -7.24 14.01 -8.93
CA TYR A 303 -8.09 13.07 -8.19
C TYR A 303 -9.42 12.90 -8.92
N MET A 304 -10.16 11.85 -8.60
CA MET A 304 -11.47 11.56 -9.18
C MET A 304 -12.61 11.71 -8.18
N THR A 305 -13.70 12.33 -8.63
CA THR A 305 -14.89 12.60 -7.82
C THR A 305 -16.20 12.53 -8.63
N TYR A 306 -17.28 12.13 -7.97
CA TYR A 306 -18.64 12.19 -8.55
C TYR A 306 -19.36 13.51 -8.27
N ASN A 307 -18.74 14.41 -7.50
CA ASN A 307 -19.29 15.71 -7.11
C ASN A 307 -18.85 16.83 -8.08
N ALA A 308 -18.94 16.56 -9.37
CA ALA A 308 -18.48 17.44 -10.44
C ALA A 308 -19.37 17.31 -11.69
N VAL A 309 -19.16 18.20 -12.65
CA VAL A 309 -19.92 18.26 -13.91
C VAL A 309 -19.04 18.17 -15.17
N GLU A 310 -17.74 18.35 -15.04
CA GLU A 310 -16.75 18.29 -16.13
C GLU A 310 -15.36 17.90 -15.63
N HIS A 311 -14.49 17.48 -16.55
CA HIS A 311 -13.08 17.19 -16.28
C HIS A 311 -12.24 18.47 -16.43
N ASP A 312 -11.18 18.59 -15.63
CA ASP A 312 -10.26 19.75 -15.70
C ASP A 312 -9.15 19.56 -16.77
N VAL A 313 -9.02 18.35 -17.31
CA VAL A 313 -7.99 17.98 -18.29
C VAL A 313 -8.59 17.31 -19.52
N SER A 314 -7.87 17.35 -20.65
CA SER A 314 -8.14 16.54 -21.84
C SER A 314 -7.49 15.17 -21.74
N PHE A 315 -7.83 14.22 -22.61
CA PHE A 315 -7.36 12.82 -22.55
C PHE A 315 -6.72 12.37 -23.87
N GLU A 316 -5.70 13.09 -24.33
CA GLU A 316 -5.08 12.88 -25.64
C GLU A 316 -3.75 12.09 -25.58
N ASP A 317 -3.11 12.03 -24.41
CA ASP A 317 -1.75 11.50 -24.24
C ASP A 317 -1.67 9.97 -24.43
N LYS A 318 -2.75 9.24 -24.09
CA LYS A 318 -2.83 7.77 -24.15
C LYS A 318 -1.63 7.07 -23.49
N GLY A 319 -1.17 7.61 -22.36
CA GLY A 319 0.05 7.18 -21.70
C GLY A 319 0.03 5.74 -21.18
N VAL A 320 1.21 5.25 -20.83
CA VAL A 320 1.37 4.00 -20.07
C VAL A 320 1.10 4.28 -18.60
N MET A 321 0.18 3.51 -18.02
CA MET A 321 -0.13 3.59 -16.60
C MET A 321 0.87 2.76 -15.79
N VAL A 322 1.37 3.31 -14.68
CA VAL A 322 2.18 2.59 -13.69
C VAL A 322 1.44 2.61 -12.36
N LEU A 323 1.17 1.42 -11.80
CA LEU A 323 0.53 1.29 -10.50
C LEU A 323 1.59 1.31 -9.40
N GLY A 324 1.45 2.24 -8.45
CA GLY A 324 2.38 2.43 -7.35
C GLY A 324 2.26 1.39 -6.24
N SER A 325 3.03 1.59 -5.17
CA SER A 325 3.13 0.69 -4.03
C SER A 325 1.88 0.64 -3.13
N GLY A 326 1.04 1.69 -3.18
CA GLY A 326 -0.01 1.88 -2.20
C GLY A 326 0.57 2.18 -0.81
N VAL A 327 -0.18 1.79 0.22
CA VAL A 327 0.19 2.07 1.61
C VAL A 327 1.37 1.23 2.09
N TYR A 328 2.33 1.88 2.73
CA TYR A 328 3.40 1.17 3.42
C TYR A 328 2.87 0.33 4.57
N ARG A 329 3.40 -0.89 4.67
CA ARG A 329 3.10 -1.89 5.69
C ARG A 329 4.31 -2.83 5.84
N ILE A 330 4.36 -3.62 6.90
CA ILE A 330 5.43 -4.60 7.09
C ILE A 330 5.40 -5.61 5.93
N GLY A 331 6.48 -5.63 5.16
CA GLY A 331 6.63 -6.43 3.93
C GLY A 331 6.37 -5.70 2.62
N SER A 332 5.93 -4.45 2.68
CA SER A 332 5.80 -3.55 1.53
C SER A 332 6.08 -2.11 1.93
N SER A 333 7.30 -1.64 1.68
CA SER A 333 7.77 -0.30 2.02
C SER A 333 8.32 0.43 0.78
N VAL A 334 9.28 1.34 0.99
CA VAL A 334 9.85 2.26 -0.01
C VAL A 334 10.51 1.57 -1.20
N GLU A 335 10.89 0.31 -1.08
CA GLU A 335 11.45 -0.50 -2.17
C GLU A 335 10.56 -0.47 -3.42
N PHE A 336 9.24 -0.61 -3.25
CA PHE A 336 8.28 -0.66 -4.34
C PHE A 336 7.98 0.74 -4.89
N ASP A 337 8.08 1.77 -4.04
CA ASP A 337 8.01 3.15 -4.51
C ASP A 337 9.22 3.48 -5.40
N TRP A 338 10.42 3.05 -4.99
CA TRP A 338 11.63 3.20 -5.78
C TRP A 338 11.48 2.51 -7.15
N CYS A 339 10.98 1.27 -7.18
CA CYS A 339 10.72 0.55 -8.43
C CYS A 339 9.72 1.31 -9.32
N ALA A 340 8.60 1.78 -8.76
CA ALA A 340 7.59 2.51 -9.53
C ALA A 340 8.14 3.84 -10.09
N VAL A 341 8.93 4.58 -9.32
CA VAL A 341 9.60 5.83 -9.74
C VAL A 341 10.63 5.57 -10.84
N ARG A 342 11.47 4.53 -10.70
CA ARG A 342 12.43 4.16 -11.75
C ARG A 342 11.74 3.76 -13.05
N ALA A 343 10.63 3.04 -12.98
CA ALA A 343 9.84 2.70 -14.17
C ALA A 343 9.26 3.94 -14.87
N ILE A 344 8.69 4.89 -14.11
CA ILE A 344 8.20 6.17 -14.65
C ILE A 344 9.32 6.96 -15.32
N ARG A 345 10.47 7.11 -14.64
CA ARG A 345 11.62 7.85 -15.18
C ARG A 345 12.17 7.20 -16.44
N THR A 346 12.20 5.87 -16.48
CA THR A 346 12.61 5.10 -17.66
C THR A 346 11.66 5.36 -18.84
N LEU A 347 10.36 5.18 -18.63
CA LEU A 347 9.32 5.46 -19.62
C LEU A 347 9.44 6.88 -20.20
N ARG A 348 9.60 7.89 -19.35
CA ARG A 348 9.80 9.28 -19.76
C ARG A 348 11.10 9.47 -20.53
N GLY A 349 12.18 8.83 -20.10
CA GLY A 349 13.46 8.82 -20.81
C GLY A 349 13.36 8.22 -22.21
N ARG A 350 12.41 7.30 -22.44
CA ARG A 350 12.08 6.73 -23.75
C ARG A 350 11.00 7.50 -24.52
N GLY A 351 10.60 8.68 -24.04
CA GLY A 351 9.59 9.54 -24.67
C GLY A 351 8.16 9.01 -24.56
N VAL A 352 7.90 8.06 -23.66
CA VAL A 352 6.56 7.51 -23.43
C VAL A 352 5.85 8.36 -22.38
N LYS A 353 4.60 8.77 -22.68
CA LYS A 353 3.75 9.48 -21.73
C LYS A 353 3.36 8.58 -20.57
N THR A 354 3.38 9.12 -19.36
CA THR A 354 3.20 8.34 -18.14
C THR A 354 2.01 8.76 -17.30
N VAL A 355 1.26 7.78 -16.79
CA VAL A 355 0.17 7.96 -15.82
C VAL A 355 0.52 7.20 -14.54
N MET A 356 0.84 7.90 -13.45
CA MET A 356 1.06 7.27 -12.15
C MET A 356 -0.25 7.20 -11.37
N VAL A 357 -0.54 6.05 -10.77
CA VAL A 357 -1.66 5.89 -9.82
C VAL A 357 -1.11 5.39 -8.49
N ASN A 358 -1.18 6.22 -7.46
CA ASN A 358 -0.79 5.86 -6.10
C ASN A 358 -1.51 6.76 -5.08
N TYR A 359 -1.51 6.38 -3.80
CA TYR A 359 -2.29 7.07 -2.76
C TYR A 359 -1.55 7.20 -1.42
N ASN A 360 -0.24 6.97 -1.40
CA ASN A 360 0.58 7.10 -0.21
C ASN A 360 1.26 8.47 -0.17
N PRO A 361 0.94 9.35 0.80
CA PRO A 361 1.42 10.74 0.82
C PRO A 361 2.92 10.87 1.14
N GLU A 362 3.58 9.81 1.63
CA GLU A 362 4.99 9.81 2.00
C GLU A 362 5.93 9.55 0.81
N THR A 363 5.37 9.22 -0.35
CA THR A 363 6.12 8.66 -1.49
C THR A 363 6.61 9.71 -2.48
N VAL A 364 7.71 9.37 -3.17
CA VAL A 364 8.20 10.14 -4.32
C VAL A 364 7.31 9.89 -5.54
N SER A 365 6.74 8.69 -5.72
CA SER A 365 5.82 8.44 -6.85
C SER A 365 4.59 9.33 -6.84
N THR A 366 4.16 9.83 -5.67
CA THR A 366 3.07 10.81 -5.58
C THR A 366 3.55 12.26 -5.62
N ASP A 367 4.77 12.53 -6.06
CA ASP A 367 5.17 13.87 -6.47
C ASP A 367 4.74 14.16 -7.90
N TYR A 368 4.12 15.33 -8.11
CA TYR A 368 3.46 15.64 -9.37
C TYR A 368 4.45 15.90 -10.51
N ASP A 369 5.74 16.04 -10.20
CA ASP A 369 6.82 16.26 -11.17
C ASP A 369 7.42 14.94 -11.73
N GLU A 370 7.16 13.80 -11.09
CA GLU A 370 7.65 12.49 -11.54
C GLU A 370 6.93 11.99 -12.80
N ALA A 371 5.60 12.08 -12.86
CA ALA A 371 4.79 11.58 -13.99
C ALA A 371 4.21 12.72 -14.86
N ASP A 372 3.79 12.42 -16.09
CA ASP A 372 3.06 13.40 -16.91
C ASP A 372 1.65 13.65 -16.34
N ARG A 373 1.06 12.62 -15.72
CA ARG A 373 -0.20 12.67 -14.98
C ARG A 373 -0.09 11.84 -13.71
N LEU A 374 -0.44 12.43 -12.57
CA LEU A 374 -0.50 11.74 -11.28
C LEU A 374 -1.94 11.68 -10.81
N TYR A 375 -2.50 10.49 -10.69
CA TYR A 375 -3.78 10.23 -10.03
C TYR A 375 -3.55 9.82 -8.58
N PHE A 376 -3.95 10.67 -7.65
CA PHE A 376 -3.93 10.36 -6.22
C PHE A 376 -5.16 9.52 -5.85
N GLU A 377 -5.12 8.24 -6.21
CA GLU A 377 -6.29 7.37 -6.26
C GLU A 377 -6.04 5.94 -5.78
N ASN A 378 -7.10 5.30 -5.27
CA ASN A 378 -7.05 3.91 -4.83
C ASN A 378 -6.63 2.96 -5.97
N ILE A 379 -5.76 2.00 -5.66
CA ILE A 379 -5.37 0.92 -6.56
C ILE A 379 -6.32 -0.27 -6.34
N ASN A 380 -7.48 -0.21 -6.98
CA ASN A 380 -8.48 -1.28 -6.99
C ASN A 380 -9.12 -1.43 -8.38
N LEU A 381 -9.84 -2.53 -8.61
CA LEU A 381 -10.43 -2.83 -9.92
C LEU A 381 -11.32 -1.69 -10.43
N GLU A 382 -12.24 -1.21 -9.60
CA GLU A 382 -13.16 -0.12 -9.95
C GLU A 382 -12.42 1.13 -10.47
N ARG A 383 -11.47 1.66 -9.67
CA ARG A 383 -10.82 2.93 -9.93
C ARG A 383 -9.78 2.83 -11.04
N ILE A 384 -9.05 1.72 -11.13
CA ILE A 384 -8.10 1.51 -12.22
C ILE A 384 -8.82 1.39 -13.56
N LEU A 385 -9.99 0.74 -13.62
CA LEU A 385 -10.79 0.71 -14.84
C LEU A 385 -11.32 2.11 -15.21
N ASP A 386 -11.81 2.89 -14.24
CA ASP A 386 -12.26 4.27 -14.49
C ASP A 386 -11.15 5.13 -15.12
N ILE A 387 -9.91 5.04 -14.59
CA ILE A 387 -8.77 5.80 -15.10
C ILE A 387 -8.29 5.26 -16.45
N TYR A 388 -8.20 3.93 -16.60
CA TYR A 388 -7.73 3.28 -17.83
C TYR A 388 -8.62 3.60 -19.03
N GLU A 389 -9.94 3.55 -18.83
CA GLU A 389 -10.93 3.84 -19.87
C GLU A 389 -10.92 5.32 -20.26
N ILE A 390 -10.85 6.25 -19.29
CA ILE A 390 -10.88 7.68 -19.59
C ILE A 390 -9.59 8.19 -20.23
N GLU A 391 -8.43 7.72 -19.77
CA GLU A 391 -7.13 8.05 -20.36
C GLU A 391 -6.91 7.36 -21.71
N THR A 392 -7.72 6.34 -22.02
CA THR A 392 -7.47 5.41 -23.15
C THR A 392 -6.03 4.90 -23.14
N SER A 393 -5.55 4.51 -21.95
CA SER A 393 -4.13 4.20 -21.71
C SER A 393 -3.61 3.08 -22.62
N SER A 394 -2.39 3.25 -23.13
CA SER A 394 -1.77 2.29 -24.06
C SER A 394 -1.39 0.95 -23.43
N GLY A 395 -1.40 0.88 -22.09
CA GLY A 395 -1.20 -0.32 -21.29
C GLY A 395 -0.91 0.02 -19.83
N VAL A 396 -0.81 -1.02 -19.00
CA VAL A 396 -0.59 -0.90 -17.55
C VAL A 396 0.62 -1.73 -17.12
N VAL A 397 1.55 -1.11 -16.39
CA VAL A 397 2.66 -1.76 -15.69
C VAL A 397 2.22 -2.01 -14.24
N ILE A 398 2.14 -3.28 -13.87
CA ILE A 398 1.71 -3.75 -12.54
C ILE A 398 2.85 -4.30 -11.68
N ALA A 399 3.94 -4.73 -12.31
CA ALA A 399 5.01 -5.49 -11.66
C ALA A 399 5.88 -4.68 -10.68
N MET A 400 5.67 -3.36 -10.57
CA MET A 400 6.56 -2.46 -9.83
C MET A 400 6.03 -2.07 -8.44
N GLY A 401 4.71 -2.13 -8.23
CA GLY A 401 4.06 -1.65 -7.00
C GLY A 401 3.80 -2.72 -5.94
N GLY A 402 4.50 -3.86 -5.98
CA GLY A 402 4.34 -4.94 -5.00
C GLY A 402 3.02 -5.70 -5.17
N GLN A 403 2.43 -6.15 -4.05
CA GLN A 403 1.32 -7.10 -4.08
C GLN A 403 -0.04 -6.47 -4.47
N THR A 404 -0.28 -5.21 -4.10
CA THR A 404 -1.59 -4.56 -4.34
C THR A 404 -1.95 -4.50 -5.83
N PRO A 405 -1.05 -4.05 -6.73
CA PRO A 405 -1.29 -4.15 -8.18
C PRO A 405 -1.36 -5.59 -8.70
N ASN A 406 -0.51 -6.49 -8.17
CA ASN A 406 -0.44 -7.87 -8.65
C ASN A 406 -1.76 -8.63 -8.41
N ASN A 407 -2.39 -8.40 -7.25
CA ASN A 407 -3.67 -9.01 -6.87
C ASN A 407 -4.82 -8.67 -7.83
N ILE A 408 -4.75 -7.52 -8.52
CA ILE A 408 -5.80 -7.08 -9.46
C ILE A 408 -5.43 -7.34 -10.92
N ALA A 409 -4.27 -7.94 -11.20
CA ALA A 409 -3.79 -8.23 -12.56
C ALA A 409 -4.77 -9.06 -13.37
N LEU A 410 -5.17 -10.23 -12.83
CA LEU A 410 -6.09 -11.15 -13.52
C LEU A 410 -7.52 -10.59 -13.63
N PRO A 411 -8.09 -9.94 -12.59
CA PRO A 411 -9.34 -9.19 -12.73
C PRO A 411 -9.31 -8.13 -13.85
N LEU A 412 -8.23 -7.34 -13.95
CA LEU A 412 -8.06 -6.33 -14.99
C LEU A 412 -7.96 -6.96 -16.39
N HIS A 413 -7.18 -8.04 -16.51
CA HIS A 413 -7.05 -8.78 -17.77
C HIS A 413 -8.40 -9.28 -18.29
N ARG A 414 -9.25 -9.82 -17.41
CA ARG A 414 -10.60 -10.27 -17.74
C ARG A 414 -11.53 -9.14 -18.19
N GLN A 415 -11.20 -7.89 -17.89
CA GLN A 415 -11.89 -6.70 -18.40
C GLN A 415 -11.18 -6.09 -19.63
N ASN A 416 -10.30 -6.86 -20.29
CA ASN A 416 -9.54 -6.46 -21.49
C ASN A 416 -8.56 -5.30 -21.29
N VAL A 417 -8.08 -5.09 -20.06
CA VAL A 417 -6.99 -4.15 -19.79
C VAL A 417 -5.69 -4.74 -20.33
N LYS A 418 -4.95 -3.97 -21.12
CA LYS A 418 -3.66 -4.39 -21.67
C LYS A 418 -2.56 -4.28 -20.59
N ILE A 419 -2.26 -5.40 -19.94
CA ILE A 419 -1.12 -5.51 -19.02
C ILE A 419 0.17 -5.67 -19.83
N LEU A 420 1.22 -4.94 -19.44
CA LEU A 420 2.53 -4.95 -20.08
C LEU A 420 3.50 -5.82 -19.27
N GLY A 421 4.36 -6.58 -19.96
CA GLY A 421 5.25 -7.55 -19.33
C GLY A 421 4.67 -8.95 -19.23
N THR A 422 5.06 -9.67 -18.18
CA THR A 422 4.58 -11.03 -17.90
C THR A 422 3.05 -11.09 -17.79
N SER A 423 2.45 -12.12 -18.40
CA SER A 423 0.99 -12.21 -18.49
C SER A 423 0.34 -12.43 -17.11
N PRO A 424 -0.87 -11.89 -16.87
CA PRO A 424 -1.61 -12.13 -15.62
C PRO A 424 -1.91 -13.60 -15.33
N GLU A 425 -2.05 -14.45 -16.35
CA GLU A 425 -2.18 -15.90 -16.20
C GLU A 425 -0.90 -16.54 -15.66
N MET A 426 0.27 -16.05 -16.10
CA MET A 426 1.55 -16.53 -15.61
C MET A 426 1.79 -16.06 -14.19
N ILE A 427 1.42 -14.82 -13.85
CA ILE A 427 1.41 -14.31 -12.48
C ILE A 427 0.57 -15.23 -11.57
N ASP A 428 -0.67 -15.54 -11.96
CA ASP A 428 -1.53 -16.46 -11.21
C ASP A 428 -0.97 -17.90 -11.16
N THR A 429 -0.24 -18.33 -12.19
CA THR A 429 0.46 -19.63 -12.20
C THR A 429 1.58 -19.68 -11.16
N ALA A 430 2.33 -18.58 -10.97
CA ALA A 430 3.39 -18.50 -9.98
C ALA A 430 2.87 -18.31 -8.55
N GLU A 431 1.82 -17.50 -8.35
CA GLU A 431 1.25 -17.25 -7.02
C GLU A 431 0.38 -18.42 -6.51
N ASN A 432 -0.26 -19.17 -7.41
CA ASN A 432 -1.05 -20.33 -7.03
C ASN A 432 -0.14 -21.55 -6.78
N ARG A 433 -0.03 -21.97 -5.52
CA ARG A 433 0.87 -23.07 -5.09
C ARG A 433 0.69 -24.37 -5.88
N TYR A 434 -0.54 -24.75 -6.25
CA TYR A 434 -0.77 -25.95 -7.06
C TYR A 434 -0.25 -25.81 -8.48
N LYS A 435 -0.56 -24.68 -9.13
CA LYS A 435 -0.13 -24.42 -10.50
C LYS A 435 1.39 -24.34 -10.55
N PHE A 436 1.99 -23.62 -9.61
CA PHE A 436 3.43 -23.47 -9.50
C PHE A 436 4.13 -24.80 -9.24
N SER A 437 3.68 -25.59 -8.26
CA SER A 437 4.27 -26.90 -7.97
C SER A 437 4.20 -27.84 -9.17
N ARG A 438 3.05 -27.92 -9.84
CA ARG A 438 2.89 -28.78 -11.01
C ARG A 438 3.82 -28.36 -12.14
N MET A 439 4.01 -27.06 -12.32
CA MET A 439 4.96 -26.54 -13.29
C MET A 439 6.39 -26.94 -12.92
N LEU A 440 6.81 -26.77 -11.66
CA LEU A 440 8.13 -27.18 -11.18
C LEU A 440 8.41 -28.67 -11.45
N ASP A 441 7.43 -29.54 -11.18
CA ASP A 441 7.53 -30.98 -11.45
C ASP A 441 7.73 -31.26 -12.95
N GLN A 442 7.05 -30.51 -13.82
CA GLN A 442 7.15 -30.65 -15.29
C GLN A 442 8.51 -30.21 -15.84
N ILE A 443 9.14 -29.21 -15.23
CA ILE A 443 10.46 -28.69 -15.66
C ILE A 443 11.62 -29.34 -14.92
N GLU A 444 11.33 -30.33 -14.06
CA GLU A 444 12.31 -31.05 -13.24
C GLU A 444 13.12 -30.09 -12.37
N VAL A 445 12.42 -29.21 -11.65
CA VAL A 445 13.00 -28.33 -10.62
C VAL A 445 12.42 -28.73 -9.27
N ASP A 446 13.30 -29.01 -8.31
CA ASP A 446 12.93 -29.57 -7.03
C ASP A 446 12.34 -28.52 -6.07
N GLN A 447 11.47 -28.97 -5.17
CA GLN A 447 10.76 -28.16 -4.18
C GLN A 447 10.56 -28.96 -2.88
N PRO A 448 10.30 -28.32 -1.73
CA PRO A 448 9.97 -29.05 -0.51
C PRO A 448 8.68 -29.87 -0.69
N LEU A 449 8.66 -31.07 -0.12
CA LEU A 449 7.44 -31.89 -0.08
C LEU A 449 6.31 -31.10 0.57
N TRP A 450 5.17 -31.01 -0.10
CA TRP A 450 4.03 -30.24 0.39
C TRP A 450 2.71 -30.89 0.03
N LYS A 451 1.66 -30.52 0.77
CA LYS A 451 0.28 -30.90 0.48
C LYS A 451 -0.68 -29.87 1.05
N GLU A 452 -1.72 -29.54 0.31
CA GLU A 452 -2.88 -28.82 0.86
C GLU A 452 -3.86 -29.83 1.44
N LEU A 453 -4.36 -29.53 2.62
CA LEU A 453 -5.08 -30.45 3.48
C LEU A 453 -6.31 -29.75 4.06
N THR A 454 -7.46 -30.41 3.98
CA THR A 454 -8.74 -29.88 4.48
C THR A 454 -9.17 -30.53 5.80
N SER A 455 -8.43 -31.52 6.31
CA SER A 455 -8.76 -32.21 7.56
C SER A 455 -7.54 -32.44 8.45
N PHE A 456 -7.76 -32.45 9.76
CA PHE A 456 -6.72 -32.73 10.75
C PHE A 456 -6.13 -34.13 10.62
N ALA A 457 -6.95 -35.12 10.28
CA ALA A 457 -6.49 -36.49 10.09
C ALA A 457 -5.51 -36.59 8.93
N GLU A 458 -5.86 -36.02 7.76
CA GLU A 458 -4.98 -36.01 6.61
C GLU A 458 -3.70 -35.20 6.87
N ALA A 459 -3.79 -34.11 7.65
CA ALA A 459 -2.62 -33.34 8.06
C ALA A 459 -1.66 -34.16 8.92
N GLY A 460 -2.17 -34.89 9.91
CA GLY A 460 -1.38 -35.80 10.72
C GLY A 460 -0.72 -36.92 9.90
N GLU A 461 -1.46 -37.53 8.97
CA GLU A 461 -0.91 -38.56 8.07
C GLU A 461 0.22 -38.02 7.19
N PHE A 462 0.05 -36.83 6.63
CA PHE A 462 1.07 -36.18 5.82
C PHE A 462 2.32 -35.86 6.66
N CYS A 463 2.16 -35.25 7.83
CA CYS A 463 3.26 -34.93 8.73
C CYS A 463 4.04 -36.17 9.18
N ASN A 464 3.35 -37.28 9.47
CA ASN A 464 3.99 -38.56 9.80
C ASN A 464 4.79 -39.14 8.63
N LYS A 465 4.33 -38.91 7.39
CA LYS A 465 5.02 -39.35 6.18
C LYS A 465 6.27 -38.51 5.87
N VAL A 466 6.19 -37.19 5.98
CA VAL A 466 7.30 -36.28 5.64
C VAL A 466 8.27 -36.03 6.80
N GLY A 467 7.83 -36.29 8.03
CA GLY A 467 8.57 -36.05 9.26
C GLY A 467 8.57 -34.58 9.70
N TYR A 468 8.55 -34.36 11.02
CA TYR A 468 8.72 -33.02 11.62
C TYR A 468 10.19 -32.54 11.55
N PRO A 469 10.46 -31.23 11.64
CA PRO A 469 9.49 -30.13 11.64
C PRO A 469 8.82 -29.91 10.28
N VAL A 470 7.65 -29.27 10.30
CA VAL A 470 6.87 -28.86 9.12
C VAL A 470 6.45 -27.40 9.23
N LEU A 471 6.30 -26.74 8.09
CA LEU A 471 5.79 -25.39 7.99
C LEU A 471 4.31 -25.43 7.64
N VAL A 472 3.48 -24.81 8.48
CA VAL A 472 2.04 -24.75 8.32
C VAL A 472 1.64 -23.35 7.87
N ARG A 473 0.93 -23.26 6.74
CA ARG A 473 0.49 -22.01 6.13
C ARG A 473 -1.03 -22.06 5.89
N PRO A 474 -1.83 -21.16 6.45
CA PRO A 474 -3.24 -21.06 6.06
C PRO A 474 -3.36 -20.62 4.58
N SER A 475 -4.31 -21.15 3.82
CA SER A 475 -4.40 -20.93 2.35
C SER A 475 -4.75 -19.49 1.91
N TYR A 476 -4.93 -18.51 2.82
CA TYR A 476 -5.42 -17.16 2.51
C TYR A 476 -4.54 -15.99 3.03
N VAL A 477 -3.29 -16.25 3.43
CA VAL A 477 -2.44 -15.25 4.09
C VAL A 477 -1.18 -14.91 3.31
N LEU A 478 -0.91 -13.61 3.22
CA LEU A 478 0.23 -13.00 2.51
C LEU A 478 1.36 -12.66 3.49
N SER A 479 2.60 -12.56 2.99
CA SER A 479 3.79 -12.18 3.77
C SER A 479 4.09 -13.06 4.99
N GLY A 480 3.70 -14.32 4.90
CA GLY A 480 3.83 -15.28 6.00
C GLY A 480 2.93 -15.03 7.19
N ALA A 481 1.88 -14.21 7.06
CA ALA A 481 0.95 -13.95 8.15
C ALA A 481 0.38 -15.25 8.72
N ALA A 482 0.47 -15.43 10.03
CA ALA A 482 0.06 -16.63 10.74
C ALA A 482 0.78 -17.92 10.29
N MET A 483 1.92 -17.87 9.59
CA MET A 483 2.72 -19.07 9.33
C MET A 483 3.39 -19.56 10.63
N ASN A 484 3.46 -20.88 10.82
CA ASN A 484 4.10 -21.44 12.01
C ASN A 484 4.92 -22.69 11.69
N VAL A 485 6.04 -22.85 12.40
CA VAL A 485 6.89 -24.04 12.34
C VAL A 485 6.44 -24.97 13.45
N VAL A 486 6.01 -26.16 13.05
CA VAL A 486 5.46 -27.17 13.95
C VAL A 486 6.47 -28.30 14.09
N TYR A 487 6.82 -28.62 15.34
CA TYR A 487 7.87 -29.59 15.67
C TYR A 487 7.33 -30.96 16.12
N SER A 488 6.05 -31.04 16.47
CA SER A 488 5.43 -32.28 16.94
C SER A 488 3.95 -32.39 16.55
N ALA A 489 3.37 -33.58 16.71
CA ALA A 489 1.95 -33.82 16.47
C ALA A 489 1.04 -33.09 17.47
N ASP A 490 1.51 -32.87 18.70
CA ASP A 490 0.78 -32.12 19.73
C ASP A 490 0.76 -30.63 19.36
N ASP A 491 1.89 -30.08 18.89
CA ASP A 491 1.97 -28.71 18.38
C ASP A 491 1.04 -28.51 17.19
N LEU A 492 1.00 -29.48 16.27
CA LEU A 492 0.12 -29.45 15.09
C LEU A 492 -1.34 -29.37 15.53
N SER A 493 -1.74 -30.21 16.48
CA SER A 493 -3.12 -30.28 16.98
C SER A 493 -3.51 -28.99 17.69
N SER A 494 -2.60 -28.43 18.50
CA SER A 494 -2.81 -27.15 19.19
C SER A 494 -2.98 -26.00 18.20
N TYR A 495 -2.06 -25.87 17.25
CA TYR A 495 -2.09 -24.81 16.25
C TYR A 495 -3.33 -24.89 15.35
N LEU A 496 -3.65 -26.09 14.85
CA LEU A 496 -4.83 -26.32 14.02
C LEU A 496 -6.14 -26.10 14.78
N GLY A 497 -6.18 -26.42 16.08
CA GLY A 497 -7.30 -26.12 16.97
C GLY A 497 -7.53 -24.63 17.18
N GLN A 498 -6.45 -23.84 17.25
CA GLN A 498 -6.52 -22.37 17.30
C GLN A 498 -6.95 -21.79 15.94
N ALA A 499 -6.38 -22.27 14.84
CA ALA A 499 -6.68 -21.79 13.49
C ALA A 499 -8.14 -22.05 13.07
N THR A 500 -8.72 -23.18 13.46
CA THR A 500 -10.13 -23.52 13.14
C THR A 500 -11.17 -22.79 13.99
N ALA A 501 -10.78 -22.22 15.13
CA ALA A 501 -11.63 -21.29 15.87
C ALA A 501 -11.78 -19.94 15.13
N VAL A 502 -10.82 -19.62 14.25
CA VAL A 502 -10.77 -18.37 13.47
C VAL A 502 -11.38 -18.54 12.07
N SER A 503 -11.28 -19.72 11.44
CA SER A 503 -12.03 -20.05 10.23
C SER A 503 -12.23 -21.56 10.08
N ARG A 504 -13.48 -22.01 9.98
CA ARG A 504 -13.86 -23.44 9.88
C ARG A 504 -13.79 -24.02 8.47
N ASP A 505 -13.72 -23.18 7.43
CA ASP A 505 -14.00 -23.58 6.05
C ASP A 505 -12.78 -23.48 5.12
N HIS A 506 -11.56 -23.38 5.64
CA HIS A 506 -10.36 -23.16 4.82
C HIS A 506 -9.32 -24.27 4.91
N PRO A 507 -8.77 -24.71 3.75
CA PRO A 507 -7.64 -25.62 3.71
C PRO A 507 -6.38 -25.01 4.33
N VAL A 508 -5.45 -25.88 4.72
CA VAL A 508 -4.13 -25.54 5.24
C VAL A 508 -3.07 -26.18 4.34
N VAL A 509 -2.05 -25.42 3.97
CA VAL A 509 -0.90 -25.90 3.20
C VAL A 509 0.22 -26.26 4.18
N ILE A 510 0.63 -27.53 4.17
CA ILE A 510 1.75 -28.01 4.98
C ILE A 510 2.92 -28.33 4.04
N SER A 511 4.11 -27.81 4.37
CA SER A 511 5.36 -28.10 3.64
C SER A 511 6.42 -28.64 4.60
N LYS A 512 7.31 -29.50 4.10
CA LYS A 512 8.47 -29.96 4.89
C LYS A 512 9.37 -28.78 5.21
N TYR A 513 9.63 -28.55 6.50
CA TYR A 513 10.62 -27.58 6.95
C TYR A 513 12.01 -28.22 6.90
N ILE A 514 12.98 -27.51 6.34
CA ILE A 514 14.35 -27.99 6.15
C ILE A 514 15.25 -27.22 7.11
N GLU A 515 15.67 -27.88 8.17
CA GLU A 515 16.56 -27.31 9.19
C GLU A 515 17.98 -27.11 8.64
N ASP A 516 18.73 -26.16 9.22
CA ASP A 516 20.13 -25.88 8.88
C ASP A 516 20.40 -25.72 7.38
N ALA A 517 19.47 -25.08 6.68
CA ALA A 517 19.59 -24.81 5.26
C ALA A 517 19.76 -23.32 5.03
N LYS A 518 20.54 -22.96 4.02
CA LYS A 518 20.72 -21.57 3.60
C LYS A 518 19.54 -21.12 2.76
N GLU A 519 19.10 -19.90 2.98
CA GLU A 519 18.14 -19.24 2.10
C GLU A 519 18.89 -18.31 1.14
N ILE A 520 18.45 -18.31 -0.12
CA ILE A 520 19.13 -17.60 -1.21
C ILE A 520 18.06 -16.83 -1.99
N GLU A 521 18.35 -15.56 -2.24
CA GLU A 521 17.51 -14.66 -3.01
C GLU A 521 18.09 -14.47 -4.42
N MET A 522 17.27 -14.73 -5.43
CA MET A 522 17.65 -14.61 -6.84
C MET A 522 16.75 -13.59 -7.53
N ASP A 523 17.31 -12.43 -7.86
CA ASP A 523 16.65 -11.41 -8.67
C ASP A 523 17.07 -11.53 -10.12
N ALA A 524 16.09 -11.56 -11.03
CA ALA A 524 16.37 -11.77 -12.45
C ALA A 524 15.45 -10.95 -13.36
N ILE A 525 15.97 -10.66 -14.55
CA ILE A 525 15.24 -10.02 -15.65
C ILE A 525 15.19 -10.99 -16.83
N ALA A 526 14.03 -11.13 -17.46
CA ALA A 526 13.85 -11.95 -18.65
C ALA A 526 13.09 -11.20 -19.76
N VAL A 527 13.29 -11.66 -20.99
CA VAL A 527 12.56 -11.21 -22.19
C VAL A 527 12.04 -12.45 -22.90
N ASN A 528 10.72 -12.61 -23.02
CA ASN A 528 10.07 -13.79 -23.62
C ASN A 528 10.61 -15.12 -23.05
N GLY A 529 10.69 -15.19 -21.72
CA GLY A 529 11.20 -16.33 -20.97
C GLY A 529 12.71 -16.53 -21.00
N LYS A 530 13.46 -15.74 -21.77
CA LYS A 530 14.93 -15.81 -21.78
C LYS A 530 15.50 -14.87 -20.72
N MET A 531 16.20 -15.43 -19.73
CA MET A 531 16.93 -14.67 -18.71
C MET A 531 18.06 -13.83 -19.35
N VAL A 532 18.06 -12.52 -19.09
CA VAL A 532 19.01 -11.53 -19.64
C VAL A 532 19.85 -10.82 -18.57
N MET A 533 19.45 -10.92 -17.30
CA MET A 533 20.22 -10.46 -16.15
C MET A 533 19.82 -11.30 -14.93
N HIS A 534 20.76 -11.57 -14.04
CA HIS A 534 20.47 -12.14 -12.74
C HIS A 534 21.48 -11.71 -11.68
N VAL A 535 21.05 -11.74 -10.42
CA VAL A 535 21.89 -11.47 -9.26
C VAL A 535 21.47 -12.39 -8.13
N ILE A 536 22.45 -13.08 -7.54
CA ILE A 536 22.24 -14.00 -6.43
C ILE A 536 22.76 -13.34 -5.16
N SER A 537 21.92 -13.28 -4.12
CA SER A 537 22.26 -12.79 -2.80
C SER A 537 22.08 -13.91 -1.77
N GLU A 538 22.99 -13.99 -0.81
CA GLU A 538 22.98 -15.00 0.25
C GLU A 538 22.42 -14.40 1.54
N HIS A 539 21.57 -15.14 2.26
CA HIS A 539 21.13 -14.76 3.60
C HIS A 539 22.18 -15.18 4.63
N VAL A 540 22.40 -14.34 5.65
CA VAL A 540 23.22 -14.73 6.81
C VAL A 540 22.46 -15.71 7.70
N GLU A 541 21.18 -15.45 7.92
CA GLU A 541 20.29 -16.31 8.69
C GLU A 541 19.85 -17.53 7.86
N ASN A 542 19.67 -18.66 8.54
CA ASN A 542 19.17 -19.89 7.90
C ASN A 542 17.69 -19.73 7.48
N ALA A 543 17.29 -20.55 6.51
CA ALA A 543 15.89 -20.70 6.11
C ALA A 543 15.01 -20.95 7.33
N GLY A 544 13.97 -20.13 7.46
CA GLY A 544 13.14 -20.04 8.67
C GLY A 544 13.03 -18.65 9.27
N VAL A 545 14.03 -17.80 9.00
CA VAL A 545 13.90 -16.35 9.13
C VAL A 545 13.42 -15.81 7.79
N HIS A 546 12.28 -15.11 7.78
CA HIS A 546 11.71 -14.57 6.55
C HIS A 546 12.70 -13.64 5.83
N SER A 547 12.80 -13.72 4.50
CA SER A 547 13.76 -12.95 3.67
C SER A 547 13.84 -11.46 3.98
N GLY A 548 12.70 -10.81 4.23
CA GLY A 548 12.65 -9.41 4.63
C GLY A 548 13.35 -9.09 5.97
N ASP A 549 13.38 -10.04 6.90
CA ASP A 549 14.03 -9.96 8.21
C ASP A 549 15.43 -10.58 8.21
N ALA A 550 15.89 -11.07 7.06
CA ALA A 550 17.24 -11.57 6.89
C ALA A 550 18.20 -10.44 6.49
N THR A 551 19.46 -10.65 6.87
CA THR A 551 20.62 -9.91 6.40
C THR A 551 21.06 -10.49 5.07
N LEU A 552 21.16 -9.67 4.02
CA LEU A 552 21.56 -10.10 2.68
C LEU A 552 23.02 -9.75 2.40
N VAL A 553 23.75 -10.64 1.74
CA VAL A 553 25.13 -10.47 1.34
C VAL A 553 25.26 -10.65 -0.17
N LEU A 554 25.91 -9.68 -0.82
CA LEU A 554 26.10 -9.65 -2.28
C LEU A 554 27.55 -9.23 -2.62
N PRO A 555 28.34 -10.02 -3.37
CA PRO A 555 28.04 -11.39 -3.83
C PRO A 555 27.95 -12.40 -2.68
N PRO A 556 27.40 -13.61 -2.92
CA PRO A 556 27.42 -14.70 -1.95
C PRO A 556 28.84 -15.01 -1.51
N GLN A 557 29.05 -15.30 -0.23
CA GLN A 557 30.38 -15.56 0.35
C GLN A 557 30.62 -17.04 0.60
N ASP A 558 29.58 -17.79 0.97
CA ASP A 558 29.71 -19.15 1.48
C ASP A 558 28.86 -20.15 0.65
N LEU A 559 28.62 -19.85 -0.63
CA LEU A 559 27.93 -20.75 -1.57
C LEU A 559 28.92 -21.47 -2.49
N ASP A 560 28.75 -22.79 -2.62
CA ASP A 560 29.53 -23.60 -3.55
C ASP A 560 29.22 -23.21 -5.01
N PRO A 561 30.23 -23.11 -5.91
CA PRO A 561 30.01 -22.77 -7.31
C PRO A 561 29.04 -23.71 -8.06
N GLU A 562 28.98 -24.99 -7.69
CA GLU A 562 28.01 -25.93 -8.26
C GLU A 562 26.58 -25.57 -7.84
N THR A 563 26.39 -25.18 -6.57
CA THR A 563 25.10 -24.71 -6.06
C THR A 563 24.64 -23.46 -6.80
N ILE A 564 25.53 -22.49 -7.00
CA ILE A 564 25.26 -21.28 -7.80
C ILE A 564 24.79 -21.65 -9.21
N ARG A 565 25.52 -22.54 -9.90
CA ARG A 565 25.15 -23.00 -11.24
C ARG A 565 23.79 -23.71 -11.28
N LYS A 566 23.44 -24.50 -10.26
CA LYS A 566 22.12 -25.14 -10.16
C LYS A 566 21.01 -24.10 -10.04
N ILE A 567 21.23 -23.03 -9.25
CA ILE A 567 20.28 -21.92 -9.08
C ILE A 567 20.07 -21.16 -10.38
N GLU A 568 21.14 -20.85 -11.11
CA GLU A 568 21.07 -20.19 -12.42
C GLU A 568 20.24 -21.02 -13.43
N ILE A 569 20.49 -22.33 -13.50
CA ILE A 569 19.77 -23.23 -14.39
C ILE A 569 18.29 -23.32 -14.01
N ALA A 570 17.99 -23.50 -12.72
CA ALA A 570 16.60 -23.55 -12.24
C ALA A 570 15.87 -22.24 -12.53
N THR A 571 16.53 -21.09 -12.32
CA THR A 571 15.96 -19.77 -12.57
C THR A 571 15.68 -19.52 -14.04
N ALA A 572 16.57 -19.96 -14.94
CA ALA A 572 16.35 -19.90 -16.38
C ALA A 572 15.19 -20.80 -16.82
N LYS A 573 15.09 -22.03 -16.28
CA LYS A 573 13.97 -22.95 -16.55
C LYS A 573 12.63 -22.37 -16.10
N ILE A 574 12.57 -21.80 -14.89
CA ILE A 574 11.36 -21.18 -14.34
C ILE A 574 10.97 -19.95 -15.16
N GLY A 575 11.93 -19.07 -15.48
CA GLY A 575 11.70 -17.91 -16.34
C GLY A 575 11.14 -18.29 -17.71
N GLN A 576 11.66 -19.37 -18.31
CA GLN A 576 11.18 -19.89 -19.59
C GLN A 576 9.77 -20.50 -19.49
N ALA A 577 9.49 -21.25 -18.43
CA ALA A 577 8.20 -21.91 -18.23
C ALA A 577 7.05 -20.92 -17.98
N LEU A 578 7.36 -19.82 -17.30
CA LEU A 578 6.43 -18.73 -17.01
C LEU A 578 6.41 -17.64 -18.08
N ASP A 579 7.14 -17.83 -19.19
CA ASP A 579 7.29 -16.86 -20.30
C ASP A 579 7.55 -15.43 -19.81
N VAL A 580 8.47 -15.30 -18.84
CA VAL A 580 8.68 -14.05 -18.12
C VAL A 580 9.19 -12.95 -19.05
N THR A 581 8.56 -11.78 -18.97
CA THR A 581 9.02 -10.55 -19.62
C THR A 581 8.98 -9.40 -18.62
N GLY A 582 10.17 -8.95 -18.19
CA GLY A 582 10.33 -8.02 -17.08
C GLY A 582 11.10 -8.65 -15.92
N CYS A 583 10.81 -8.18 -14.72
CA CYS A 583 11.48 -8.61 -13.49
C CYS A 583 10.74 -9.79 -12.82
N TYR A 584 11.52 -10.64 -12.17
CA TYR A 584 11.03 -11.71 -11.31
C TYR A 584 12.08 -12.04 -10.24
N ASN A 585 11.61 -12.65 -9.17
CA ASN A 585 12.42 -13.06 -8.03
C ASN A 585 12.10 -14.50 -7.66
N ILE A 586 13.12 -15.25 -7.25
CA ILE A 586 12.96 -16.63 -6.80
C ILE A 586 13.74 -16.81 -5.50
N GLN A 587 13.11 -17.46 -4.53
CA GLN A 587 13.75 -17.83 -3.28
C GLN A 587 14.08 -19.32 -3.30
N PHE A 588 15.31 -19.66 -2.92
CA PHE A 588 15.82 -21.02 -2.87
C PHE A 588 16.26 -21.40 -1.46
N ILE A 589 16.13 -22.69 -1.15
CA ILE A 589 16.79 -23.34 -0.03
C ILE A 589 17.98 -24.12 -0.61
N ALA A 590 19.16 -23.97 -0.01
CA ALA A 590 20.33 -24.77 -0.34
C ALA A 590 20.82 -25.55 0.90
N LYS A 591 20.97 -26.87 0.74
CA LYS A 591 21.54 -27.76 1.77
C LYS A 591 22.24 -28.94 1.10
N ASP A 592 23.45 -29.28 1.57
CA ASP A 592 24.24 -30.41 1.04
C ASP A 592 24.39 -30.40 -0.49
N ASN A 593 24.60 -29.21 -1.09
CA ASN A 593 24.63 -28.95 -2.54
C ASN A 593 23.35 -29.29 -3.33
N GLU A 594 22.24 -29.60 -2.65
CA GLU A 594 20.91 -29.69 -3.23
C GLU A 594 20.17 -28.36 -3.10
N ILE A 595 19.37 -28.02 -4.10
CA ILE A 595 18.57 -26.79 -4.12
C ILE A 595 17.08 -27.12 -4.20
N LYS A 596 16.26 -26.34 -3.50
CA LYS A 596 14.80 -26.44 -3.55
C LYS A 596 14.19 -25.06 -3.68
N VAL A 597 13.22 -24.90 -4.56
CA VAL A 597 12.50 -23.64 -4.75
C VAL A 597 11.47 -23.45 -3.64
N ILE A 598 11.44 -22.27 -3.03
CA ILE A 598 10.42 -21.87 -2.05
C ILE A 598 9.23 -21.26 -2.78
N GLU A 599 9.48 -20.20 -3.54
CA GLU A 599 8.47 -19.42 -4.26
C GLU A 599 9.10 -18.66 -5.43
N CYS A 600 8.25 -18.23 -6.37
CA CYS A 600 8.62 -17.31 -7.44
C CYS A 600 7.65 -16.13 -7.45
N ASN A 601 8.19 -14.93 -7.42
CA ASN A 601 7.46 -13.67 -7.48
C ASN A 601 7.65 -13.07 -8.87
N LEU A 602 6.58 -13.05 -9.70
CA LEU A 602 6.59 -12.45 -11.05
C LEU A 602 6.37 -10.93 -11.00
N ARG A 603 7.19 -10.27 -10.21
CA ARG A 603 7.20 -8.82 -9.97
C ARG A 603 8.55 -8.40 -9.43
N ALA A 604 8.74 -7.10 -9.25
CA ALA A 604 9.88 -6.58 -8.52
C ALA A 604 9.87 -7.13 -7.09
N SER A 605 11.06 -7.45 -6.57
CA SER A 605 11.29 -7.82 -5.18
C SER A 605 11.72 -6.61 -4.37
N ARG A 606 11.76 -6.77 -3.04
CA ARG A 606 12.26 -5.73 -2.14
C ARG A 606 13.77 -5.55 -2.19
N SER A 607 14.51 -6.56 -2.64
CA SER A 607 15.97 -6.55 -2.77
C SER A 607 16.46 -5.83 -4.04
N MET A 608 15.61 -5.64 -5.06
CA MET A 608 16.02 -5.01 -6.33
C MET A 608 16.65 -3.61 -6.20
N PRO A 609 16.19 -2.70 -5.32
CA PRO A 609 16.89 -1.45 -5.05
C PRO A 609 18.30 -1.65 -4.47
N PHE A 610 18.46 -2.58 -3.53
CA PHE A 610 19.76 -2.94 -2.95
C PHE A 610 20.68 -3.52 -4.02
N VAL A 611 20.22 -4.53 -4.74
CA VAL A 611 20.93 -5.20 -5.83
C VAL A 611 21.35 -4.20 -6.91
N SER A 612 20.44 -3.32 -7.33
CA SER A 612 20.73 -2.34 -8.39
C SER A 612 21.82 -1.35 -7.98
N LYS A 613 21.77 -0.86 -6.73
CA LYS A 613 22.77 0.07 -6.19
C LYS A 613 24.13 -0.58 -6.02
N VAL A 614 24.15 -1.82 -5.50
CA VAL A 614 25.39 -2.56 -5.29
C VAL A 614 26.01 -2.86 -6.65
N MET A 615 25.27 -3.47 -7.58
CA MET A 615 25.79 -3.83 -8.91
C MET A 615 26.05 -2.64 -9.84
N GLU A 616 25.59 -1.44 -9.49
CA GLU A 616 25.56 -0.26 -10.37
C GLU A 616 24.87 -0.52 -11.72
N VAL A 617 23.86 -1.38 -11.71
CA VAL A 617 23.01 -1.72 -12.86
C VAL A 617 21.57 -1.50 -12.45
N ASP A 618 20.82 -0.71 -13.22
CA ASP A 618 19.40 -0.51 -12.92
C ASP A 618 18.55 -1.65 -13.46
N LEU A 619 18.24 -2.62 -12.59
CA LEU A 619 17.40 -3.76 -12.95
C LEU A 619 15.98 -3.32 -13.33
N ILE A 620 15.47 -2.21 -12.80
CA ILE A 620 14.12 -1.72 -13.08
C ILE A 620 14.05 -1.04 -14.44
N GLU A 621 15.10 -0.32 -14.84
CA GLU A 621 15.23 0.19 -16.22
C GLU A 621 15.19 -0.98 -17.21
N MET A 622 16.03 -2.01 -16.99
CA MET A 622 16.07 -3.20 -17.85
C MET A 622 14.71 -3.92 -17.90
N ALA A 623 14.06 -4.09 -16.75
CA ALA A 623 12.74 -4.71 -16.67
C ALA A 623 11.69 -3.88 -17.40
N THR A 624 11.71 -2.56 -17.24
CA THR A 624 10.78 -1.65 -17.90
C THR A 624 10.95 -1.72 -19.40
N ASP A 625 12.19 -1.65 -19.90
CA ASP A 625 12.47 -1.80 -21.32
C ASP A 625 11.98 -3.12 -21.89
N ALA A 626 12.23 -4.23 -21.18
CA ALA A 626 11.72 -5.55 -21.56
C ALA A 626 10.19 -5.56 -21.71
N MET A 627 9.46 -5.00 -20.73
CA MET A 627 7.99 -4.97 -20.74
C MET A 627 7.41 -4.14 -21.88
N LEU A 628 8.11 -3.10 -22.33
CA LEU A 628 7.70 -2.25 -23.46
C LEU A 628 8.26 -2.69 -24.81
N GLY A 629 9.08 -3.74 -24.85
CA GLY A 629 9.71 -4.23 -26.06
C GLY A 629 10.83 -3.31 -26.59
N PHE A 630 11.41 -2.47 -25.73
CA PHE A 630 12.64 -1.75 -26.05
C PHE A 630 13.84 -2.72 -26.02
N PRO A 631 14.94 -2.40 -26.73
CA PRO A 631 16.17 -3.18 -26.66
C PRO A 631 16.70 -3.26 -25.22
N VAL A 632 17.10 -4.46 -24.80
CA VAL A 632 17.73 -4.71 -23.50
C VAL A 632 19.09 -5.36 -23.75
N ASP A 633 20.15 -4.72 -23.26
CA ASP A 633 21.49 -5.30 -23.28
C ASP A 633 21.60 -6.35 -22.18
N ALA A 634 21.85 -7.60 -22.56
CA ALA A 634 22.00 -8.69 -21.61
C ALA A 634 23.35 -8.58 -20.88
N TYR A 635 23.33 -8.72 -19.55
CA TYR A 635 24.50 -8.63 -18.67
C TYR A 635 25.40 -7.41 -18.97
N PRO A 636 24.89 -6.18 -18.77
CA PRO A 636 25.70 -4.98 -18.94
C PRO A 636 26.94 -5.03 -18.04
N GLU A 637 28.02 -4.36 -18.45
CA GLU A 637 29.25 -4.34 -17.66
C GLU A 637 28.99 -3.70 -16.28
N SER A 638 29.14 -4.50 -15.22
CA SER A 638 29.14 -4.03 -13.84
C SER A 638 30.57 -3.91 -13.32
N PRO A 639 30.89 -2.93 -12.47
CA PRO A 639 32.18 -2.84 -11.80
C PRO A 639 32.38 -3.92 -10.73
N ILE A 640 31.32 -4.56 -10.19
CA ILE A 640 31.44 -5.48 -9.05
C ILE A 640 32.26 -6.73 -9.30
N PRO A 641 32.11 -7.46 -10.42
CA PRO A 641 33.02 -8.57 -10.69
C PRO A 641 34.50 -8.11 -10.72
N LYS A 642 34.78 -6.80 -10.80
CA LYS A 642 36.11 -6.19 -10.90
C LYS A 642 36.54 -5.38 -9.65
N SER A 643 35.63 -4.98 -8.73
CA SER A 643 35.89 -3.92 -7.70
C SER A 643 36.12 -4.41 -6.26
N GLY A 644 35.93 -5.71 -5.95
CA GLY A 644 36.40 -6.31 -4.70
C GLY A 644 35.71 -5.85 -3.40
N TYR A 645 34.52 -5.25 -3.46
CA TYR A 645 33.72 -4.93 -2.28
C TYR A 645 32.49 -5.85 -2.16
N VAL A 646 31.92 -5.92 -0.95
CA VAL A 646 30.71 -6.70 -0.63
C VAL A 646 29.64 -5.74 -0.13
N GLY A 647 28.43 -5.83 -0.70
CA GLY A 647 27.24 -5.15 -0.21
C GLY A 647 26.54 -5.99 0.85
N ILE A 648 26.12 -5.35 1.95
CA ILE A 648 25.37 -6.01 3.03
C ILE A 648 24.13 -5.17 3.33
N LYS A 649 22.95 -5.80 3.29
CA LYS A 649 21.68 -5.20 3.73
C LYS A 649 21.33 -5.74 5.11
N VAL A 650 20.93 -4.87 6.04
CA VAL A 650 20.58 -5.24 7.43
C VAL A 650 19.18 -4.74 7.77
N PRO A 651 18.23 -5.63 8.14
CA PRO A 651 16.87 -5.23 8.47
C PRO A 651 16.78 -4.34 9.71
N GLN A 652 15.84 -3.39 9.71
CA GLN A 652 15.53 -2.51 10.82
C GLN A 652 14.20 -2.90 11.48
N PHE A 653 14.19 -3.02 12.81
CA PHE A 653 13.03 -3.44 13.58
C PHE A 653 12.50 -2.34 14.50
N SER A 654 11.18 -2.35 14.73
CA SER A 654 10.49 -1.40 15.61
C SER A 654 10.02 -2.02 16.94
N PHE A 655 10.61 -3.14 17.39
CA PHE A 655 10.21 -3.83 18.63
C PHE A 655 10.17 -2.91 19.86
N SER A 656 11.13 -1.97 19.97
CA SER A 656 11.20 -1.02 21.09
C SER A 656 10.01 -0.05 21.16
N ARG A 657 9.33 0.20 20.03
CA ARG A 657 8.12 1.03 19.96
C ARG A 657 6.85 0.24 20.30
N LEU A 658 6.91 -1.08 20.21
CA LEU A 658 5.78 -1.98 20.37
C LEU A 658 5.86 -2.68 21.72
N SER A 659 5.38 -2.01 22.78
CA SER A 659 5.38 -2.59 24.12
C SER A 659 4.66 -3.94 24.15
N GLY A 660 5.37 -4.98 24.63
CA GLY A 660 4.89 -6.36 24.65
C GLY A 660 5.37 -7.22 23.48
N ALA A 661 5.94 -6.64 22.43
CA ALA A 661 6.52 -7.40 21.32
C ALA A 661 7.69 -8.27 21.81
N ASP A 662 7.70 -9.53 21.38
CA ASP A 662 8.81 -10.45 21.60
C ASP A 662 9.84 -10.22 20.48
N PRO A 663 11.09 -9.80 20.76
CA PRO A 663 12.09 -9.46 19.74
C PRO A 663 12.75 -10.74 19.18
N ILE A 664 11.92 -11.64 18.63
CA ILE A 664 12.34 -12.88 17.99
C ILE A 664 12.07 -12.81 16.49
N LEU A 665 12.94 -13.47 15.73
CA LEU A 665 12.76 -13.64 14.29
C LEU A 665 12.04 -14.95 14.01
N GLY A 666 11.30 -15.00 12.91
CA GLY A 666 10.61 -16.20 12.48
C GLY A 666 10.19 -16.14 11.02
N VAL A 667 9.22 -16.98 10.67
CA VAL A 667 8.74 -17.16 9.30
C VAL A 667 7.79 -16.05 8.84
N GLU A 668 7.34 -15.20 9.75
CA GLU A 668 6.57 -13.98 9.45
C GLU A 668 7.48 -12.76 9.57
N MET A 669 7.46 -11.89 8.57
CA MET A 669 8.26 -10.67 8.55
C MET A 669 7.77 -9.65 9.58
N ALA A 670 8.69 -9.06 10.33
CA ALA A 670 8.48 -8.05 11.37
C ALA A 670 9.27 -6.73 11.16
N SER A 671 10.28 -6.72 10.28
CA SER A 671 11.08 -5.53 10.00
C SER A 671 10.29 -4.43 9.28
N THR A 672 10.67 -3.18 9.56
CA THR A 672 10.03 -1.96 9.05
C THR A 672 10.91 -1.20 8.05
N GLY A 673 12.11 -1.70 7.77
CA GLY A 673 13.09 -1.07 6.88
C GLY A 673 14.37 -1.88 6.76
N GLU A 674 15.37 -1.31 6.09
CA GLU A 674 16.65 -1.94 5.78
C GLU A 674 17.82 -0.97 5.67
#